data_AF-A0A2H6KJY5-F1
#
_entry.id   AF-A0A2H6KJY5-F1
#
_cell.length_a   1.000
_cell.length_b   1.000
_cell.length_c   1.000
_cell.angle_alpha   90.00
_cell.angle_beta   90.00
_cell.angle_gamma   90.00
#
_symmetry.space_group_name_H-M   'P 1'
#
loop_
_entity.id
_entity.type
_entity.pdbx_description
1 polymer ?
#
loop_
_entity_poly.entity_id
_entity_poly.type
_entity_poly.pdbx_seq_one_letter_code
_entity_poly.pdbx_strand_id
1 'polypeptide(L)'
;MQVNDKTSDVTAKLGKYYNQVYDKTDLNGQLHEWTKTLQGISQELTIIETQQINVLDSALKARIMHKIEPIQKSVEVLLGAAREDGLERKVKEVDEALQMELWKLLDKIGKLEHIKREQFDIIKRAIKDAQHFMDNGFDWDYRYKVLGMFEDIKRNVEDAHNALQKKKGELAGWVGKAQTAFKLIKNGVGLKELPVTSIDKKWTELKGYVTGIVEGLIGKEEGDTGDGPNGLLNEIENGLMNYGGGFDHKFKSAIGSIVKELVDEDKGEKGYLYTYVSENKRQRKFLDSVQSNDIRTILNQVTPKVISHITEKLQQHVENVNISDVREIEKMLDAVKRCVSNFSKTFSQHNELQHDTIATEIEAMFTSDPPLLPAVSSDSPAKPYLTQAVSTILTAVKSAAQRVKDELESITTDKLNIKYKLGKNVDEAIQKVESFRTTFGPTAGDIDFALNQVKPKIDELGEILEDTGITLKTDVDGLTSVLTALDNLKKENSGGVDGEINKKKKEADEKMNGLKTEIKYKLHVIEWNTRDADATLTQEIDAVENAIKESFQTLTSEVRTLFAQGHKADLAALKTLIEEQKEEIEKIIEKDKSNGVKGLLREIHDHNTTLDDMAKIAKRTVSKSSEYSKNFTELSDALKWYLDAILYYTKDLAMTTNPDKPSEKRGNNESAKLDKIRLRVDALLEYLKYHDPDRKYIFDHNSTRYLTELNESISSLSPSTFHGFHNPLLLDALKAGMEKFTDQLSCAYVNKYSGKRFGPLTEQDKTKKPADKVLSAEGRNCAKVCLTILERVFHDLSWLLKNCKENGNWRSLQINTYRDVPLGNFFQTCGYTVNSETGKQTGHLQDKACMTGQNIHELLFSESEVKRVFRHKDADKDKYGSLRNLHNYLDDYYYVTHLEYHPSPRAPSNIHQMLQWLLGLYYNPMFRKVTTYFNELFPKPKGREEVPYSDFKTTSSN
;
A
#
# COMPACT_ATOMS: atom_id res chain seq x y z
N MET A 1 -8.79 17.96 -66.30
CA MET A 1 -8.16 18.70 -65.18
C MET A 1 -9.04 18.65 -63.94
N GLN A 2 -10.29 19.12 -63.99
CA GLN A 2 -11.17 19.20 -62.79
C GLN A 2 -11.46 17.88 -62.06
N VAL A 3 -11.46 16.72 -62.76
CA VAL A 3 -11.67 15.40 -62.13
C VAL A 3 -10.49 15.05 -61.20
N ASN A 4 -9.23 15.19 -61.63
CA ASN A 4 -8.05 14.88 -60.79
C ASN A 4 -7.95 15.77 -59.55
N ASP A 5 -8.28 17.05 -59.69
CA ASP A 5 -8.24 18.02 -58.59
C ASP A 5 -9.26 17.63 -57.51
N LYS A 6 -10.45 17.15 -57.93
CA LYS A 6 -11.52 16.73 -57.01
C LYS A 6 -11.32 15.33 -56.41
N THR A 7 -10.72 14.38 -57.15
CA THR A 7 -10.31 13.10 -56.54
C THR A 7 -9.23 13.31 -55.47
N SER A 8 -8.35 14.30 -55.68
CA SER A 8 -7.36 14.72 -54.68
C SER A 8 -8.00 15.40 -53.47
N ASP A 9 -9.08 16.18 -53.65
CA ASP A 9 -9.87 16.76 -52.55
C ASP A 9 -10.51 15.67 -51.66
N VAL A 10 -10.97 14.55 -52.25
CA VAL A 10 -11.51 13.41 -51.50
C VAL A 10 -10.42 12.70 -50.69
N THR A 11 -9.25 12.46 -51.27
CA THR A 11 -8.10 11.91 -50.55
C THR A 11 -7.63 12.84 -49.41
N ALA A 12 -7.65 14.16 -49.63
CA ALA A 12 -7.31 15.16 -48.61
C ALA A 12 -8.36 15.25 -47.48
N LYS A 13 -9.66 15.13 -47.80
CA LYS A 13 -10.72 15.02 -46.80
C LYS A 13 -10.59 13.75 -45.96
N LEU A 14 -10.32 12.60 -46.59
CA LEU A 14 -10.02 11.34 -45.88
C LEU A 14 -8.83 11.49 -44.91
N GLY A 15 -7.78 12.19 -45.33
CA GLY A 15 -6.63 12.51 -44.48
C GLY A 15 -6.98 13.39 -43.26
N LYS A 16 -7.98 14.29 -43.36
CA LYS A 16 -8.49 15.06 -42.22
C LYS A 16 -9.31 14.21 -41.25
N TYR A 17 -10.13 13.30 -41.75
CA TYR A 17 -10.99 12.45 -40.92
C TYR A 17 -10.21 11.33 -40.20
N TYR A 18 -9.10 10.85 -40.78
CA TYR A 18 -8.19 9.91 -40.11
C TYR A 18 -7.70 10.41 -38.74
N ASN A 19 -7.59 11.74 -38.57
CA ASN A 19 -7.19 12.38 -37.32
C ASN A 19 -8.35 12.72 -36.37
N GLN A 20 -9.61 12.50 -36.78
CA GLN A 20 -10.82 12.86 -36.03
C GLN A 20 -11.50 11.68 -35.31
N VAL A 21 -11.09 10.43 -35.57
CA VAL A 21 -11.55 9.28 -34.75
C VAL A 21 -10.85 9.39 -33.38
N TYR A 22 -11.54 10.04 -32.45
CA TYR A 22 -11.04 10.37 -31.13
C TYR A 22 -10.95 9.13 -30.24
N ASP A 23 -9.76 8.82 -29.75
CA ASP A 23 -9.53 7.76 -28.77
C ASP A 23 -10.11 8.11 -27.36
N LYS A 24 -10.81 9.25 -27.21
CA LYS A 24 -11.22 9.83 -25.91
C LYS A 24 -12.72 9.94 -25.67
N THR A 25 -13.57 9.67 -26.67
CA THR A 25 -15.03 9.62 -26.47
C THR A 25 -15.47 8.22 -26.07
N ASP A 26 -16.63 8.11 -25.43
CA ASP A 26 -17.29 6.83 -25.19
C ASP A 26 -17.53 6.10 -26.51
N LEU A 27 -17.76 4.79 -26.46
CA LEU A 27 -17.85 3.98 -27.67
C LEU A 27 -19.02 4.45 -28.56
N ASN A 28 -20.09 4.95 -27.95
CA ASN A 28 -21.21 5.54 -28.68
C ASN A 28 -20.83 6.82 -29.44
N GLY A 29 -20.07 7.72 -28.81
CA GLY A 29 -19.53 8.90 -29.48
C GLY A 29 -18.58 8.54 -30.63
N GLN A 30 -17.76 7.48 -30.47
CA GLN A 30 -16.89 6.98 -31.54
C GLN A 30 -17.70 6.43 -32.73
N LEU A 31 -18.75 5.64 -32.46
CA LEU A 31 -19.64 5.11 -33.51
C LEU A 31 -20.37 6.25 -34.25
N HIS A 32 -20.79 7.29 -33.53
CA HIS A 32 -21.45 8.46 -34.12
C HIS A 32 -20.53 9.21 -35.10
N GLU A 33 -19.31 9.55 -34.69
CA GLU A 33 -18.36 10.25 -35.56
C GLU A 33 -17.89 9.36 -36.73
N TRP A 34 -17.78 8.04 -36.53
CA TRP A 34 -17.53 7.07 -37.59
C TRP A 34 -18.62 7.11 -38.67
N THR A 35 -19.88 7.01 -38.24
CA THR A 35 -21.05 7.03 -39.13
C THR A 35 -21.13 8.34 -39.91
N LYS A 36 -20.90 9.47 -39.25
CA LYS A 36 -20.88 10.81 -39.84
C LYS A 36 -19.76 10.98 -40.88
N THR A 37 -18.58 10.41 -40.61
CA THR A 37 -17.45 10.42 -41.55
C THR A 37 -17.79 9.67 -42.84
N LEU A 38 -18.32 8.44 -42.72
CA LEU A 38 -18.75 7.66 -43.88
C LEU A 38 -19.84 8.35 -44.68
N GLN A 39 -20.80 9.01 -44.01
CA GLN A 39 -21.85 9.78 -44.66
C GLN A 39 -21.29 10.98 -45.44
N GLY A 40 -20.29 11.69 -44.89
CA GLY A 40 -19.60 12.75 -45.59
C GLY A 40 -18.87 12.27 -46.85
N ILE A 41 -18.19 11.12 -46.78
CA ILE A 41 -17.51 10.51 -47.94
C ILE A 41 -18.53 10.12 -49.02
N SER A 42 -19.64 9.49 -48.64
CA SER A 42 -20.73 9.12 -49.55
C SER A 42 -21.30 10.33 -50.31
N GLN A 43 -21.51 11.46 -49.62
CA GLN A 43 -21.98 12.70 -50.24
C GLN A 43 -20.98 13.26 -51.26
N GLU A 44 -19.68 13.27 -50.94
CA GLU A 44 -18.65 13.74 -51.86
C GLU A 44 -18.54 12.87 -53.13
N LEU A 45 -18.63 11.55 -52.99
CA LEU A 45 -18.64 10.63 -54.14
C LEU A 45 -19.85 10.90 -55.05
N THR A 46 -21.01 11.21 -54.47
CA THR A 46 -22.22 11.59 -55.21
C THR A 46 -22.03 12.91 -55.96
N ILE A 47 -21.35 13.88 -55.35
CA ILE A 47 -21.02 15.16 -56.00
C ILE A 47 -20.07 14.96 -57.19
N ILE A 48 -19.04 14.13 -57.04
CA ILE A 48 -18.10 13.81 -58.13
C ILE A 48 -18.82 13.16 -59.30
N GLU A 49 -19.67 12.16 -59.04
CA GLU A 49 -20.47 11.51 -60.07
C GLU A 49 -21.36 12.54 -60.80
N THR A 50 -22.15 13.30 -60.05
CA THR A 50 -23.19 14.17 -60.61
C THR A 50 -22.66 15.41 -61.31
N GLN A 51 -21.61 16.05 -60.78
CA GLN A 51 -21.14 17.35 -61.27
C GLN A 51 -19.91 17.23 -62.18
N GLN A 52 -19.09 16.18 -62.04
CA GLN A 52 -17.81 16.08 -62.74
C GLN A 52 -17.79 14.96 -63.78
N ILE A 53 -18.33 13.77 -63.46
CA ILE A 53 -18.30 12.63 -64.38
C ILE A 53 -19.46 12.68 -65.37
N ASN A 54 -20.66 13.06 -64.93
CA ASN A 54 -21.85 13.11 -65.77
C ASN A 54 -21.81 14.15 -66.89
N VAL A 55 -20.92 15.14 -66.80
CA VAL A 55 -20.71 16.18 -67.83
C VAL A 55 -19.68 15.76 -68.90
N LEU A 56 -19.00 14.62 -68.73
CA LEU A 56 -18.05 14.10 -69.71
C LEU A 56 -18.77 13.42 -70.88
N ASP A 57 -18.06 13.25 -71.99
CA ASP A 57 -18.57 12.47 -73.12
C ASP A 57 -18.88 11.02 -72.70
N SER A 58 -19.84 10.38 -73.39
CA SER A 58 -20.42 9.10 -72.95
C SER A 58 -19.39 7.98 -72.79
N ALA A 59 -18.33 7.97 -73.62
CA ALA A 59 -17.28 6.97 -73.57
C ALA A 59 -16.33 7.19 -72.38
N LEU A 60 -15.88 8.43 -72.17
CA LEU A 60 -15.02 8.78 -71.03
C LEU A 60 -15.77 8.64 -69.70
N LYS A 61 -17.03 9.08 -69.66
CA LYS A 61 -17.94 8.90 -68.52
C LYS A 61 -18.02 7.44 -68.08
N ALA A 62 -18.36 6.53 -68.99
CA ALA A 62 -18.55 5.11 -68.66
C ALA A 62 -17.26 4.47 -68.10
N ARG A 63 -16.10 4.82 -68.67
CA ARG A 63 -14.80 4.29 -68.23
C ARG A 63 -14.38 4.79 -66.85
N ILE A 64 -14.66 6.06 -66.54
CA ILE A 64 -14.37 6.63 -65.21
C ILE A 64 -15.36 6.11 -64.17
N MET A 65 -16.65 6.00 -64.50
CA MET A 65 -17.66 5.44 -63.58
C MET A 65 -17.33 4.04 -63.10
N HIS A 66 -16.87 3.15 -63.99
CA HIS A 66 -16.46 1.80 -63.62
C HIS A 66 -15.31 1.76 -62.59
N LYS A 67 -14.51 2.83 -62.47
CA LYS A 67 -13.43 2.93 -61.47
C LYS A 67 -13.90 3.57 -60.16
N ILE A 68 -14.97 4.35 -60.18
CA ILE A 68 -15.56 4.97 -58.99
C ILE A 68 -16.54 4.03 -58.26
N GLU A 69 -17.25 3.18 -59.00
CA GLU A 69 -18.28 2.27 -58.46
C GLU A 69 -17.77 1.35 -57.33
N PRO A 70 -16.56 0.75 -57.38
CA PRO A 70 -16.02 -0.01 -56.26
C PRO A 70 -15.89 0.81 -54.97
N ILE A 71 -15.48 2.08 -55.06
CA ILE A 71 -15.35 2.97 -53.91
C ILE A 71 -16.73 3.25 -53.31
N GLN A 72 -17.73 3.55 -54.15
CA GLN A 72 -19.10 3.80 -53.71
C GLN A 72 -19.66 2.58 -52.97
N LYS A 73 -19.47 1.38 -53.50
CA LYS A 73 -19.94 0.14 -52.87
C LYS A 73 -19.25 -0.16 -51.55
N SER A 74 -17.94 0.06 -51.44
CA SER A 74 -17.21 -0.10 -50.17
C SER A 74 -17.72 0.87 -49.09
N VAL A 75 -17.98 2.14 -49.43
CA VAL A 75 -18.54 3.12 -48.49
C VAL A 75 -19.98 2.76 -48.10
N GLU A 76 -20.78 2.26 -49.04
CA GLU A 76 -22.15 1.81 -48.78
C GLU A 76 -22.20 0.64 -47.78
N VAL A 77 -21.31 -0.36 -47.94
CA VAL A 77 -21.19 -1.50 -47.01
C VAL A 77 -20.77 -1.04 -45.62
N LEU A 78 -19.74 -0.20 -45.50
CA LEU A 78 -19.27 0.31 -44.21
C LEU A 78 -20.34 1.17 -43.52
N LEU A 79 -21.08 1.99 -44.27
CA LEU A 79 -22.15 2.83 -43.74
C LEU A 79 -23.35 1.99 -43.31
N GLY A 80 -23.66 0.91 -44.05
CA GLY A 80 -24.67 -0.07 -43.68
C GLY A 80 -24.34 -0.80 -42.38
N ALA A 81 -23.09 -1.24 -42.22
CA ALA A 81 -22.62 -1.88 -40.98
C ALA A 81 -22.66 -0.90 -39.79
N ALA A 82 -22.24 0.35 -39.98
CA ALA A 82 -22.30 1.38 -38.93
C ALA A 82 -23.74 1.72 -38.49
N ARG A 83 -24.72 1.50 -39.38
CA ARG A 83 -26.15 1.73 -39.15
C ARG A 83 -26.94 0.46 -38.84
N GLU A 84 -26.27 -0.67 -38.59
CA GLU A 84 -26.96 -1.92 -38.27
C GLU A 84 -27.85 -1.72 -37.03
N ASP A 85 -29.13 -2.09 -37.16
CA ASP A 85 -30.11 -1.93 -36.11
C ASP A 85 -29.66 -2.65 -34.82
N GLY A 86 -29.46 -1.86 -33.77
CA GLY A 86 -29.04 -2.35 -32.46
C GLY A 86 -27.53 -2.34 -32.19
N LEU A 87 -26.67 -1.97 -33.15
CA LEU A 87 -25.24 -1.77 -32.89
C LEU A 87 -25.03 -0.62 -31.88
N GLU A 88 -25.69 0.52 -32.08
CA GLU A 88 -25.64 1.66 -31.14
C GLU A 88 -26.00 1.24 -29.70
N ARG A 89 -27.06 0.44 -29.56
CA ARG A 89 -27.49 -0.11 -28.26
C ARG A 89 -26.43 -1.02 -27.65
N LYS A 90 -25.87 -1.97 -28.43
CA LYS A 90 -24.82 -2.88 -27.95
C LYS A 90 -23.57 -2.13 -27.49
N VAL A 91 -23.17 -1.10 -28.24
CA VAL A 91 -21.99 -0.30 -27.95
C VAL A 91 -22.17 0.50 -26.64
N LYS A 92 -23.38 1.01 -26.38
CA LYS A 92 -23.76 1.63 -25.11
C LYS A 92 -23.80 0.63 -23.95
N GLU A 93 -24.35 -0.57 -24.17
CA GLU A 93 -24.41 -1.65 -23.18
C GLU A 93 -23.01 -2.06 -22.69
N VAL A 94 -21.98 -2.02 -23.54
CA VAL A 94 -20.59 -2.33 -23.15
C VAL A 94 -20.03 -1.27 -22.19
N ASP A 95 -20.15 0.03 -22.50
CA ASP A 95 -19.70 1.11 -21.61
C ASP A 95 -20.47 1.06 -20.26
N GLU A 96 -21.78 0.81 -20.28
CA GLU A 96 -22.62 0.67 -19.08
C GLU A 96 -22.24 -0.56 -18.25
N ALA A 97 -21.96 -1.71 -18.89
CA ALA A 97 -21.54 -2.92 -18.20
C ALA A 97 -20.20 -2.74 -17.49
N LEU A 98 -19.22 -2.08 -18.13
CA LEU A 98 -17.93 -1.75 -17.52
C LEU A 98 -18.10 -0.86 -16.28
N GLN A 99 -18.96 0.17 -16.36
CA GLN A 99 -19.26 1.02 -15.21
C GLN A 99 -19.97 0.28 -14.08
N MET A 100 -20.95 -0.58 -14.41
CA MET A 100 -21.71 -1.32 -13.42
C MET A 100 -20.85 -2.33 -12.67
N GLU A 101 -19.94 -3.04 -13.36
CA GLU A 101 -19.00 -3.96 -12.71
C GLU A 101 -17.99 -3.22 -11.82
N LEU A 102 -17.49 -2.06 -12.26
CA LEU A 102 -16.67 -1.20 -11.40
C LEU A 102 -17.42 -0.80 -10.12
N TRP A 103 -18.68 -0.38 -10.25
CA TRP A 103 -19.49 0.02 -9.10
C TRP A 103 -19.75 -1.13 -8.12
N LYS A 104 -20.02 -2.34 -8.62
CA LYS A 104 -20.19 -3.54 -7.76
C LYS A 104 -18.93 -3.86 -6.95
N LEU A 105 -17.75 -3.68 -7.51
CA LEU A 105 -16.48 -3.89 -6.82
C LEU A 105 -16.23 -2.80 -5.77
N LEU A 106 -16.46 -1.53 -6.11
CA LEU A 106 -16.34 -0.41 -5.17
C LEU A 106 -17.33 -0.52 -4.00
N ASP A 107 -18.58 -0.97 -4.24
CA ASP A 107 -19.56 -1.23 -3.18
C ASP A 107 -19.08 -2.33 -2.21
N LYS A 108 -18.49 -3.41 -2.72
CA LYS A 108 -17.90 -4.47 -1.88
C LYS A 108 -16.74 -3.96 -1.04
N ILE A 109 -15.88 -3.10 -1.60
CA ILE A 109 -14.79 -2.45 -0.88
C ILE A 109 -15.34 -1.54 0.22
N GLY A 110 -16.34 -0.71 -0.08
CA GLY A 110 -16.97 0.16 0.91
C GLY A 110 -17.59 -0.63 2.08
N LYS A 111 -18.21 -1.79 1.80
CA LYS A 111 -18.69 -2.72 2.84
C LYS A 111 -17.57 -3.29 3.69
N LEU A 112 -16.45 -3.68 3.07
CA LEU A 112 -15.26 -4.18 3.78
C LEU A 112 -14.72 -3.10 4.73
N GLU A 113 -14.63 -1.85 4.26
CA GLU A 113 -14.17 -0.72 5.06
C GLU A 113 -15.10 -0.42 6.24
N HIS A 114 -16.42 -0.48 6.02
CA HIS A 114 -17.42 -0.32 7.08
C HIS A 114 -17.26 -1.39 8.17
N ILE A 115 -17.22 -2.68 7.78
CA ILE A 115 -17.06 -3.79 8.72
C ILE A 115 -15.76 -3.64 9.51
N LYS A 116 -14.65 -3.32 8.82
CA LYS A 116 -13.36 -3.07 9.43
C LYS A 116 -13.46 -1.97 10.49
N ARG A 117 -14.08 -0.84 10.17
CA ARG A 117 -14.28 0.30 11.10
C ARG A 117 -15.04 -0.12 12.35
N GLU A 118 -16.16 -0.82 12.20
CA GLU A 118 -16.96 -1.30 13.34
C GLU A 118 -16.18 -2.23 14.26
N GLN A 119 -15.46 -3.22 13.70
CA GLN A 119 -14.70 -4.18 14.50
C GLN A 119 -13.55 -3.51 15.26
N PHE A 120 -12.79 -2.63 14.62
CA PHE A 120 -11.71 -1.90 15.29
C PHE A 120 -12.25 -0.94 16.36
N ASP A 121 -13.42 -0.33 16.17
CA ASP A 121 -14.04 0.52 17.19
C ASP A 121 -14.51 -0.26 18.43
N ILE A 122 -14.96 -1.51 18.25
CA ILE A 122 -15.26 -2.40 19.39
C ILE A 122 -13.98 -2.72 20.17
N ILE A 123 -12.91 -3.11 19.47
CA ILE A 123 -11.62 -3.45 20.10
C ILE A 123 -11.06 -2.22 20.84
N LYS A 124 -11.04 -1.05 20.21
CA LYS A 124 -10.56 0.21 20.81
C LYS A 124 -11.36 0.59 22.06
N ARG A 125 -12.68 0.39 22.07
CA ARG A 125 -13.52 0.61 23.25
C ARG A 125 -13.16 -0.34 24.39
N ALA A 126 -13.05 -1.64 24.11
CA ALA A 126 -12.67 -2.62 25.11
C ALA A 126 -11.29 -2.32 25.74
N ILE A 127 -10.31 -1.89 24.93
CA ILE A 127 -9.00 -1.46 25.43
C ILE A 127 -9.12 -0.22 26.32
N LYS A 128 -9.91 0.78 25.91
CA LYS A 128 -10.15 1.99 26.73
C LYS A 128 -10.82 1.68 28.05
N ASP A 129 -11.81 0.78 28.06
CA ASP A 129 -12.49 0.37 29.29
C ASP A 129 -11.51 -0.35 30.24
N ALA A 130 -10.64 -1.21 29.70
CA ALA A 130 -9.59 -1.87 30.48
C ALA A 130 -8.57 -0.85 31.03
N GLN A 131 -8.12 0.12 30.23
CA GLN A 131 -7.23 1.20 30.67
C GLN A 131 -7.89 2.04 31.77
N HIS A 132 -9.15 2.44 31.59
CA HIS A 132 -9.91 3.18 32.58
C HIS A 132 -10.08 2.40 33.89
N PHE A 133 -10.32 1.09 33.82
CA PHE A 133 -10.34 0.22 34.99
C PHE A 133 -8.99 0.21 35.69
N MET A 134 -7.88 0.10 34.96
CA MET A 134 -6.55 0.13 35.55
C MET A 134 -6.23 1.48 36.21
N ASP A 135 -6.73 2.59 35.69
CA ASP A 135 -6.50 3.92 36.26
C ASP A 135 -7.35 4.20 37.50
N ASN A 136 -8.64 3.82 37.46
CA ASN A 136 -9.62 4.26 38.45
C ASN A 136 -10.15 3.14 39.36
N GLY A 137 -10.20 1.90 38.88
CA GLY A 137 -10.80 0.76 39.58
C GLY A 137 -9.79 -0.13 40.31
N PHE A 138 -8.66 -0.46 39.67
CA PHE A 138 -7.70 -1.45 40.17
C PHE A 138 -7.22 -1.19 41.61
N ASP A 139 -6.92 0.08 41.92
CA ASP A 139 -6.44 0.43 43.26
C ASP A 139 -7.50 0.19 44.33
N TRP A 140 -8.75 0.57 44.05
CA TRP A 140 -9.84 0.43 45.00
C TRP A 140 -10.30 -1.01 45.15
N ASP A 141 -10.45 -1.71 44.02
CA ASP A 141 -11.01 -3.06 44.00
C ASP A 141 -10.03 -4.15 44.46
N TYR A 142 -8.73 -3.92 44.30
CA TYR A 142 -7.70 -4.90 44.65
C TYR A 142 -6.66 -4.35 45.61
N ARG A 143 -5.90 -3.31 45.24
CA ARG A 143 -4.75 -2.85 46.02
C ARG A 143 -5.14 -2.45 47.45
N TYR A 144 -6.12 -1.57 47.61
CA TYR A 144 -6.56 -1.09 48.92
C TYR A 144 -7.23 -2.18 49.76
N LYS A 145 -7.92 -3.15 49.15
CA LYS A 145 -8.48 -4.30 49.89
C LYS A 145 -7.38 -5.17 50.48
N VAL A 146 -6.34 -5.48 49.68
CA VAL A 146 -5.18 -6.25 50.15
C VAL A 146 -4.45 -5.50 51.27
N LEU A 147 -4.19 -4.19 51.09
CA LEU A 147 -3.56 -3.37 52.13
C LEU A 147 -4.42 -3.25 53.40
N GLY A 148 -5.74 -3.21 53.26
CA GLY A 148 -6.69 -3.20 54.37
C GLY A 148 -6.63 -4.47 55.21
N MET A 149 -6.46 -5.64 54.58
CA MET A 149 -6.28 -6.91 55.31
C MET A 149 -5.03 -6.90 56.21
N PHE A 150 -3.94 -6.25 55.80
CA PHE A 150 -2.77 -6.08 56.66
C PHE A 150 -3.06 -5.20 57.89
N GLU A 151 -3.88 -4.15 57.72
CA GLU A 151 -4.33 -3.33 58.86
C GLU A 151 -5.25 -4.12 59.80
N ASP A 152 -6.11 -4.98 59.27
CA ASP A 152 -6.96 -5.85 60.10
C ASP A 152 -6.13 -6.87 60.90
N ILE A 153 -5.12 -7.49 60.28
CA ILE A 153 -4.18 -8.39 60.97
C ILE A 153 -3.43 -7.62 62.07
N LYS A 154 -2.96 -6.41 61.77
CA LYS A 154 -2.27 -5.56 62.75
C LYS A 154 -3.17 -5.20 63.93
N ARG A 155 -4.42 -4.83 63.68
CA ARG A 155 -5.41 -4.56 64.74
C ARG A 155 -5.61 -5.78 65.63
N ASN A 156 -5.76 -6.98 65.05
CA ASN A 156 -5.90 -8.22 65.81
C ASN A 156 -4.66 -8.51 66.68
N VAL A 157 -3.44 -8.25 66.17
CA VAL A 157 -2.19 -8.40 66.94
C VAL A 157 -2.11 -7.36 68.06
N GLU A 158 -2.56 -6.14 67.81
CA GLU A 158 -2.65 -5.09 68.83
C GLU A 158 -3.63 -5.45 69.95
N ASP A 159 -4.80 -5.96 69.60
CA ASP A 159 -5.79 -6.42 70.58
C ASP A 159 -5.24 -7.57 71.43
N ALA A 160 -4.57 -8.54 70.80
CA ALA A 160 -3.92 -9.64 71.49
C ALA A 160 -2.80 -9.16 72.43
N HIS A 161 -1.96 -8.23 71.97
CA HIS A 161 -0.91 -7.60 72.79
C HIS A 161 -1.50 -6.92 74.02
N ASN A 162 -2.53 -6.09 73.83
CA ASN A 162 -3.16 -5.33 74.91
C ASN A 162 -3.86 -6.26 75.92
N ALA A 163 -4.55 -7.29 75.45
CA ALA A 163 -5.17 -8.30 76.30
C ALA A 163 -4.14 -9.06 77.13
N LEU A 164 -3.03 -9.50 76.50
CA LEU A 164 -1.96 -10.21 77.19
C LEU A 164 -1.25 -9.31 78.21
N GLN A 165 -1.00 -8.05 77.88
CA GLN A 165 -0.36 -7.09 78.79
C GLN A 165 -1.21 -6.86 80.04
N LYS A 166 -2.53 -6.70 79.87
CA LYS A 166 -3.47 -6.60 80.98
C LYS A 166 -3.44 -7.86 81.86
N LYS A 167 -3.51 -9.05 81.24
CA LYS A 167 -3.50 -10.32 81.97
C LYS A 167 -2.19 -10.56 82.72
N LYS A 168 -1.04 -10.19 82.13
CA LYS A 168 0.26 -10.21 82.80
C LYS A 168 0.24 -9.34 84.08
N GLY A 169 -0.33 -8.13 83.99
CA GLY A 169 -0.47 -7.24 85.14
C GLY A 169 -1.36 -7.81 86.25
N GLU A 170 -2.50 -8.41 85.88
CA GLU A 170 -3.40 -9.10 86.82
C GLU A 170 -2.69 -10.26 87.54
N LEU A 171 -2.00 -11.12 86.80
CA LEU A 171 -1.23 -12.24 87.36
C LEU A 171 -0.11 -11.76 88.29
N ALA A 172 0.66 -10.76 87.88
CA ALA A 172 1.70 -10.16 88.73
C ALA A 172 1.11 -9.63 90.05
N GLY A 173 -0.07 -8.99 89.98
CA GLY A 173 -0.80 -8.52 91.16
C GLY A 173 -1.25 -9.64 92.08
N TRP A 174 -1.75 -10.76 91.55
CA TRP A 174 -2.14 -11.93 92.35
C TRP A 174 -0.94 -12.63 92.98
N VAL A 175 0.14 -12.82 92.23
CA VAL A 175 1.39 -13.40 92.76
C VAL A 175 1.91 -12.55 93.91
N GLY A 176 1.98 -11.22 93.75
CA GLY A 176 2.43 -10.33 94.83
C GLY A 176 1.57 -10.43 96.10
N LYS A 177 0.25 -10.54 95.96
CA LYS A 177 -0.67 -10.75 97.10
C LYS A 177 -0.41 -12.09 97.79
N ALA A 178 -0.25 -13.18 97.03
CA ALA A 178 0.02 -14.51 97.56
C ALA A 178 1.36 -14.57 98.31
N GLN A 179 2.42 -13.99 97.74
CA GLN A 179 3.74 -13.90 98.40
C GLN A 179 3.67 -13.11 99.72
N THR A 180 2.92 -12.01 99.75
CA THR A 180 2.73 -11.20 100.97
C THR A 180 2.00 -11.99 102.06
N ALA A 181 0.89 -12.64 101.70
CA ALA A 181 0.13 -13.46 102.64
C ALA A 181 0.96 -14.64 103.18
N PHE A 182 1.74 -15.29 102.31
CA PHE A 182 2.65 -16.37 102.70
C PHE A 182 3.73 -15.88 103.67
N LYS A 183 4.40 -14.74 103.40
CA LYS A 183 5.41 -14.15 104.31
C LYS A 183 4.83 -13.91 105.71
N LEU A 184 3.58 -13.43 105.81
CA LEU A 184 2.92 -13.23 107.11
C LEU A 184 2.71 -14.55 107.87
N ILE A 185 2.23 -15.61 107.19
CA ILE A 185 2.00 -16.93 107.80
C ILE A 185 3.33 -17.56 108.23
N LYS A 186 4.34 -17.55 107.35
CA LYS A 186 5.67 -18.09 107.62
C LYS A 186 6.30 -17.42 108.85
N ASN A 187 6.23 -16.08 108.94
CA ASN A 187 6.80 -15.34 110.07
C ASN A 187 6.01 -15.51 111.38
N GLY A 188 4.69 -15.76 111.31
CA GLY A 188 3.85 -15.98 112.49
C GLY A 188 4.03 -17.35 113.14
N VAL A 189 4.32 -18.39 112.36
CA VAL A 189 4.37 -19.79 112.83
C VAL A 189 5.80 -20.34 112.92
N GLY A 190 6.74 -19.91 112.07
CA GLY A 190 8.04 -20.57 111.86
C GLY A 190 9.12 -20.35 112.93
N LEU A 191 10.22 -21.11 112.79
CA LEU A 191 11.39 -21.15 113.70
C LEU A 191 12.56 -20.24 113.30
N LYS A 192 12.63 -19.78 112.04
CA LYS A 192 13.84 -19.15 111.51
C LYS A 192 13.75 -17.63 111.48
N GLU A 193 14.74 -17.03 112.15
CA GLU A 193 15.24 -15.65 112.11
C GLU A 193 14.19 -14.52 112.03
N LEU A 194 13.83 -14.03 113.23
CA LEU A 194 13.15 -12.76 113.56
C LEU A 194 11.71 -12.61 112.99
N PRO A 195 10.68 -12.71 113.85
CA PRO A 195 10.57 -11.88 115.06
C PRO A 195 10.44 -12.70 116.35
N VAL A 196 10.57 -12.01 117.48
CA VAL A 196 10.57 -12.51 118.87
C VAL A 196 9.21 -13.10 119.30
N THR A 197 8.27 -13.34 118.37
CA THR A 197 6.84 -13.55 118.63
C THR A 197 6.22 -14.76 117.94
N SER A 198 6.99 -15.66 117.29
CA SER A 198 6.37 -16.83 116.64
C SER A 198 5.77 -17.79 117.68
N ILE A 199 4.66 -18.43 117.30
CA ILE A 199 3.91 -19.35 118.18
C ILE A 199 4.82 -20.49 118.64
N ASP A 200 5.58 -21.09 117.73
CA ASP A 200 6.47 -22.21 118.03
C ASP A 200 7.59 -21.84 119.01
N LYS A 201 8.17 -20.64 118.85
CA LYS A 201 9.19 -20.14 119.77
C LYS A 201 8.61 -19.90 121.17
N LYS A 202 7.47 -19.22 121.26
CA LYS A 202 6.81 -18.90 122.55
C LYS A 202 6.37 -20.16 123.29
N TRP A 203 5.88 -21.17 122.57
CA TRP A 203 5.52 -22.46 123.13
C TRP A 203 6.74 -23.21 123.70
N THR A 204 7.84 -23.22 122.96
CA THR A 204 9.09 -23.84 123.41
C THR A 204 9.65 -23.17 124.68
N GLU A 205 9.64 -21.84 124.74
CA GLU A 205 10.07 -21.06 125.92
C GLU A 205 9.20 -21.38 127.16
N LEU A 206 7.87 -21.44 127.00
CA LEU A 206 6.94 -21.74 128.09
C LEU A 206 7.13 -23.16 128.66
N LYS A 207 7.28 -24.16 127.77
CA LYS A 207 7.52 -25.55 128.14
C LYS A 207 8.80 -25.69 128.99
N GLY A 208 9.88 -25.01 128.58
CA GLY A 208 11.14 -25.01 129.34
C GLY A 208 11.01 -24.34 130.72
N TYR A 209 10.31 -23.20 130.80
CA TYR A 209 10.15 -22.46 132.06
C TYR A 209 9.38 -23.26 133.12
N VAL A 210 8.25 -23.88 132.75
CA VAL A 210 7.44 -24.68 133.68
C VAL A 210 8.20 -25.91 134.16
N THR A 211 8.95 -26.57 133.28
CA THR A 211 9.77 -27.73 133.62
C THR A 211 10.80 -27.38 134.70
N GLY A 212 11.50 -26.26 134.57
CA GLY A 212 12.49 -25.81 135.56
C GLY A 212 11.90 -25.50 136.94
N ILE A 213 10.67 -24.97 137.02
CA ILE A 213 9.97 -24.74 138.29
C ILE A 213 9.67 -26.06 139.01
N VAL A 214 9.16 -27.05 138.26
CA VAL A 214 8.81 -28.37 138.81
C VAL A 214 10.05 -29.07 139.36
N GLU A 215 11.15 -29.06 138.60
CA GLU A 215 12.43 -29.63 139.05
C GLU A 215 12.94 -28.98 140.35
N GLY A 216 12.78 -27.67 140.52
CA GLY A 216 13.23 -26.97 141.73
C GLY A 216 12.46 -27.35 143.02
N LEU A 217 11.20 -27.79 142.91
CA LEU A 217 10.34 -28.05 144.07
C LEU A 217 10.44 -29.50 144.59
N ILE A 218 10.45 -30.48 143.68
CA ILE A 218 10.41 -31.91 143.99
C ILE A 218 11.66 -32.67 143.50
N GLY A 219 12.65 -31.97 142.95
CA GLY A 219 13.88 -32.56 142.42
C GLY A 219 13.72 -33.10 141.01
N LYS A 220 14.76 -33.76 140.51
CA LYS A 220 14.74 -34.47 139.22
C LYS A 220 14.11 -35.85 139.37
N GLU A 221 13.70 -36.45 138.25
CA GLU A 221 13.11 -37.79 138.21
C GLU A 221 14.19 -38.85 138.56
N GLU A 222 13.80 -39.91 139.28
CA GLU A 222 14.72 -40.98 139.68
C GLU A 222 15.33 -41.67 138.44
N GLY A 223 16.63 -41.48 138.22
CA GLY A 223 17.37 -41.98 137.05
C GLY A 223 18.23 -40.93 136.35
N ASP A 224 18.03 -39.64 136.67
CA ASP A 224 18.83 -38.54 136.12
C ASP A 224 20.13 -38.38 136.93
N THR A 225 21.28 -38.73 136.34
CA THR A 225 22.58 -38.91 137.03
C THR A 225 23.31 -37.61 137.42
N GLY A 226 22.57 -36.53 137.69
CA GLY A 226 23.13 -35.22 138.03
C GLY A 226 23.20 -34.98 139.53
N ASP A 227 24.32 -34.44 140.01
CA ASP A 227 24.59 -34.02 141.39
C ASP A 227 23.81 -32.72 141.76
N GLY A 228 22.49 -32.73 141.50
CA GLY A 228 21.58 -31.61 141.73
C GLY A 228 20.97 -31.65 143.14
N PRO A 229 20.63 -30.48 143.72
CA PRO A 229 20.01 -30.42 145.05
C PRO A 229 18.71 -31.24 145.09
N ASN A 230 18.51 -32.00 146.16
CA ASN A 230 17.21 -32.62 146.43
C ASN A 230 16.15 -31.51 146.48
N GLY A 231 15.00 -31.70 145.81
CA GLY A 231 13.95 -30.68 145.78
C GLY A 231 13.57 -30.22 147.19
N LEU A 232 13.21 -28.95 147.33
CA LEU A 232 12.94 -28.33 148.64
C LEU A 232 11.95 -29.13 149.49
N LEU A 233 10.90 -29.70 148.88
CA LEU A 233 9.91 -30.52 149.59
C LEU A 233 10.47 -31.89 150.00
N ASN A 234 11.32 -32.50 149.16
CA ASN A 234 11.97 -33.78 149.48
C ASN A 234 13.02 -33.62 150.59
N GLU A 235 13.70 -32.47 150.69
CA GLU A 235 14.61 -32.21 151.82
C GLU A 235 13.86 -32.17 153.17
N ILE A 236 12.67 -31.56 153.21
CA ILE A 236 11.83 -31.51 154.41
C ILE A 236 11.39 -32.93 154.84
N GLU A 237 10.95 -33.74 153.88
CA GLU A 237 10.57 -35.14 154.12
C GLU A 237 11.73 -35.95 154.71
N ASN A 238 12.91 -35.87 154.08
CA ASN A 238 14.11 -36.56 154.54
C ASN A 238 14.52 -36.15 155.97
N GLY A 239 14.48 -34.86 156.29
CA GLY A 239 14.87 -34.33 157.60
C GLY A 239 13.98 -34.83 158.74
N LEU A 240 12.66 -34.84 158.52
CA LEU A 240 11.69 -35.29 159.52
C LEU A 240 11.77 -36.80 159.76
N MET A 241 11.90 -37.60 158.70
CA MET A 241 12.04 -39.06 158.79
C MET A 241 13.26 -39.47 159.63
N ASN A 242 14.40 -38.79 159.45
CA ASN A 242 15.61 -39.04 160.24
C ASN A 242 15.44 -38.72 161.73
N TYR A 243 14.71 -37.65 162.09
CA TYR A 243 14.50 -37.30 163.49
C TYR A 243 13.67 -38.34 164.23
N GLY A 244 12.56 -38.78 163.63
CA GLY A 244 11.67 -39.77 164.25
C GLY A 244 12.36 -41.11 164.52
N GLY A 245 13.25 -41.54 163.64
CA GLY A 245 13.89 -42.87 163.71
C GLY A 245 14.80 -43.08 164.92
N GLY A 246 15.23 -42.02 165.60
CA GLY A 246 16.11 -42.08 166.79
C GLY A 246 15.46 -41.62 168.09
N PHE A 247 14.14 -41.48 168.14
CA PHE A 247 13.46 -40.82 169.26
C PHE A 247 13.47 -41.63 170.57
N ASP A 248 13.23 -42.94 170.53
CA ASP A 248 13.11 -43.81 171.72
C ASP A 248 14.42 -43.86 172.55
N HIS A 249 15.57 -43.95 171.88
CA HIS A 249 16.87 -43.95 172.54
C HIS A 249 17.13 -42.63 173.28
N LYS A 250 16.78 -41.50 172.65
CA LYS A 250 16.89 -40.17 173.28
C LYS A 250 15.94 -40.06 174.48
N PHE A 251 14.74 -40.62 174.38
CA PHE A 251 13.74 -40.58 175.45
C PHE A 251 14.15 -41.40 176.69
N LYS A 252 14.69 -42.62 176.51
CA LYS A 252 15.25 -43.44 177.62
C LYS A 252 16.35 -42.73 178.38
N SER A 253 17.26 -42.06 177.65
CA SER A 253 18.36 -41.29 178.25
C SER A 253 17.85 -40.13 179.11
N ALA A 254 16.77 -39.45 178.69
CA ALA A 254 16.21 -38.32 179.42
C ALA A 254 15.62 -38.73 180.78
N ILE A 255 14.96 -39.88 180.87
CA ILE A 255 14.37 -40.39 182.12
C ILE A 255 15.44 -40.62 183.20
N GLY A 256 16.58 -41.23 182.84
CA GLY A 256 17.65 -41.51 183.80
C GLY A 256 18.27 -40.24 184.38
N SER A 257 18.42 -39.18 183.57
CA SER A 257 18.89 -37.88 184.05
C SER A 257 17.93 -37.26 185.08
N ILE A 258 16.62 -37.33 184.83
CA ILE A 258 15.61 -36.77 185.75
C ILE A 258 15.64 -37.47 187.12
N VAL A 259 15.72 -38.80 187.14
CA VAL A 259 15.76 -39.57 188.41
C VAL A 259 16.99 -39.22 189.23
N LYS A 260 18.16 -39.08 188.59
CA LYS A 260 19.41 -38.75 189.26
C LYS A 260 19.40 -37.36 189.88
N GLU A 261 18.97 -36.35 189.13
CA GLU A 261 18.91 -34.96 189.61
C GLU A 261 18.01 -34.79 190.84
N LEU A 262 16.91 -35.55 190.93
CA LEU A 262 15.97 -35.47 192.05
C LEU A 262 16.52 -36.02 193.37
N VAL A 263 17.52 -36.92 193.34
CA VAL A 263 18.02 -37.59 194.55
C VAL A 263 19.34 -37.00 195.06
N ASP A 264 20.16 -36.40 194.19
CA ASP A 264 21.49 -35.87 194.56
C ASP A 264 21.43 -34.47 195.22
N GLU A 265 20.41 -33.66 194.94
CA GLU A 265 20.28 -32.30 195.49
C GLU A 265 19.82 -32.32 196.97
N ASP A 266 20.28 -31.36 197.80
CA ASP A 266 19.88 -31.17 199.22
C ASP A 266 18.39 -30.70 199.35
N LYS A 267 17.48 -31.41 198.68
CA LYS A 267 16.02 -31.25 198.68
C LYS A 267 15.37 -32.36 199.52
N GLY A 268 14.07 -32.22 199.79
CA GLY A 268 13.34 -32.96 200.83
C GLY A 268 13.45 -34.49 200.76
N GLU A 269 13.71 -35.05 199.58
CA GLU A 269 13.86 -36.48 199.29
C GLU A 269 15.14 -37.07 199.90
N LYS A 270 16.26 -36.33 199.82
CA LYS A 270 17.50 -36.67 200.53
C LYS A 270 17.32 -36.51 202.04
N GLY A 271 16.46 -35.58 202.47
CA GLY A 271 15.99 -35.46 203.85
C GLY A 271 15.22 -36.68 204.35
N TYR A 272 14.39 -37.29 203.50
CA TYR A 272 13.69 -38.54 203.83
C TYR A 272 14.63 -39.74 203.87
N LEU A 273 15.54 -39.88 202.90
CA LEU A 273 16.59 -40.91 202.95
C LEU A 273 17.53 -40.71 204.16
N TYR A 274 17.87 -39.47 204.48
CA TYR A 274 18.65 -39.13 205.67
C TYR A 274 17.93 -39.53 206.95
N THR A 275 16.63 -39.25 207.04
CA THR A 275 15.78 -39.65 208.18
C THR A 275 15.64 -41.18 208.27
N TYR A 276 15.48 -41.87 207.14
CA TYR A 276 15.46 -43.33 207.09
C TYR A 276 16.75 -43.94 207.66
N VAL A 277 17.90 -43.38 207.28
CA VAL A 277 19.21 -43.82 207.79
C VAL A 277 19.39 -43.45 209.27
N SER A 278 19.01 -42.24 209.69
CA SER A 278 19.24 -41.77 211.06
C SER A 278 18.42 -42.55 212.10
N GLU A 279 17.15 -42.86 211.81
CA GLU A 279 16.28 -43.61 212.73
C GLU A 279 16.71 -45.08 212.87
N ASN A 280 17.07 -45.74 211.77
CA ASN A 280 17.61 -47.10 211.84
C ASN A 280 18.93 -47.16 212.64
N LYS A 281 19.75 -46.09 212.59
CA LYS A 281 20.98 -45.98 213.39
C LYS A 281 20.71 -45.78 214.87
N ARG A 282 19.76 -44.90 215.22
CA ARG A 282 19.35 -44.67 216.62
C ARG A 282 18.92 -45.97 217.32
N GLN A 283 18.30 -46.88 216.59
CA GLN A 283 17.83 -48.17 217.10
C GLN A 283 18.91 -49.27 217.09
N ARG A 284 20.16 -48.95 216.73
CA ARG A 284 21.26 -49.91 216.56
C ARG A 284 20.91 -51.06 215.60
N LYS A 285 20.11 -50.80 214.56
CA LYS A 285 19.70 -51.81 213.58
C LYS A 285 20.70 -52.02 212.44
N PHE A 286 21.69 -51.15 212.24
CA PHE A 286 22.78 -51.43 211.30
C PHE A 286 23.73 -52.47 211.88
N LEU A 287 24.20 -53.42 211.06
CA LEU A 287 25.15 -54.47 211.50
C LEU A 287 26.48 -53.86 211.96
N ASP A 288 27.18 -54.53 212.89
CA ASP A 288 28.46 -54.05 213.45
C ASP A 288 29.54 -53.81 212.37
N SER A 289 29.46 -54.52 211.25
CA SER A 289 30.28 -54.29 210.04
C SER A 289 30.10 -52.90 209.42
N VAL A 290 29.10 -52.13 209.85
CA VAL A 290 28.69 -50.82 209.33
C VAL A 290 28.66 -49.75 210.44
N GLN A 291 29.20 -50.02 211.66
CA GLN A 291 29.26 -49.02 212.73
C GLN A 291 30.27 -47.89 212.42
N SER A 292 29.79 -46.83 211.77
CA SER A 292 30.41 -45.50 211.73
C SER A 292 29.62 -44.53 212.61
N ASN A 293 30.29 -43.64 213.34
CA ASN A 293 29.61 -42.59 214.12
C ASN A 293 28.97 -41.51 213.23
N ASP A 294 29.31 -41.42 211.94
CA ASP A 294 28.73 -40.47 210.97
C ASP A 294 27.54 -41.06 210.18
N ILE A 295 26.44 -40.31 210.02
CA ILE A 295 25.25 -40.70 209.22
C ILE A 295 25.51 -40.56 207.72
N ARG A 296 26.34 -39.59 207.30
CA ARG A 296 26.59 -39.31 205.87
C ARG A 296 27.25 -40.47 205.15
N THR A 297 28.13 -41.20 205.84
CA THR A 297 28.81 -42.37 205.25
C THR A 297 27.82 -43.48 204.89
N ILE A 298 26.78 -43.69 205.71
CA ILE A 298 25.76 -44.71 205.47
C ILE A 298 24.81 -44.24 204.35
N LEU A 299 24.47 -42.94 204.32
CA LEU A 299 23.66 -42.36 203.24
C LEU A 299 24.31 -42.56 201.86
N ASN A 300 25.62 -42.35 201.74
CA ASN A 300 26.36 -42.56 200.49
C ASN A 300 26.34 -44.01 199.98
N GLN A 301 26.07 -44.99 200.85
CA GLN A 301 25.93 -46.40 200.45
C GLN A 301 24.49 -46.74 200.04
N VAL A 302 23.50 -46.02 200.58
CA VAL A 302 22.08 -46.24 200.35
C VAL A 302 21.58 -45.52 199.07
N THR A 303 21.99 -44.26 198.88
CA THR A 303 21.52 -43.40 197.79
C THR A 303 21.73 -43.98 196.38
N PRO A 304 22.91 -44.52 196.00
CA PRO A 304 23.12 -45.06 194.67
C PRO A 304 22.22 -46.27 194.36
N LYS A 305 21.94 -47.11 195.36
CA LYS A 305 21.04 -48.27 195.22
C LYS A 305 19.60 -47.81 194.91
N VAL A 306 19.15 -46.72 195.54
CA VAL A 306 17.82 -46.11 195.29
C VAL A 306 17.73 -45.55 193.87
N ILE A 307 18.71 -44.74 193.44
CA ILE A 307 18.72 -44.13 192.10
C ILE A 307 18.73 -45.20 191.00
N SER A 308 19.62 -46.20 191.13
CA SER A 308 19.78 -47.25 190.13
C SER A 308 18.49 -48.02 189.94
N HIS A 309 17.87 -48.46 191.04
CA HIS A 309 16.67 -49.30 190.99
C HIS A 309 15.48 -48.56 190.38
N ILE A 310 15.25 -47.30 190.79
CA ILE A 310 14.15 -46.49 190.24
C ILE A 310 14.37 -46.19 188.76
N THR A 311 15.60 -45.86 188.35
CA THR A 311 15.93 -45.55 186.95
C THR A 311 15.70 -46.75 186.05
N GLU A 312 16.21 -47.92 186.45
CA GLU A 312 16.11 -49.15 185.66
C GLU A 312 14.64 -49.57 185.49
N LYS A 313 13.85 -49.51 186.56
CA LYS A 313 12.41 -49.79 186.51
C LYS A 313 11.65 -48.84 185.59
N LEU A 314 11.97 -47.55 185.58
CA LEU A 314 11.32 -46.60 184.69
C LEU A 314 11.71 -46.83 183.23
N GLN A 315 13.00 -47.02 182.94
CA GLN A 315 13.49 -47.19 181.56
C GLN A 315 12.96 -48.45 180.87
N GLN A 316 12.70 -49.52 181.61
CA GLN A 316 12.09 -50.75 181.08
C GLN A 316 10.71 -50.54 180.44
N HIS A 317 10.02 -49.45 180.79
CA HIS A 317 8.67 -49.17 180.29
C HIS A 317 8.63 -48.19 179.09
N VAL A 318 9.79 -47.87 178.49
CA VAL A 318 9.85 -47.08 177.24
C VAL A 318 9.86 -48.00 176.01
N GLU A 319 8.82 -47.89 175.18
CA GLU A 319 8.70 -48.62 173.90
C GLU A 319 9.64 -48.06 172.81
N ASN A 320 10.10 -48.93 171.91
CA ASN A 320 10.88 -48.52 170.74
C ASN A 320 9.99 -47.88 169.66
N VAL A 321 10.48 -46.84 168.98
CA VAL A 321 9.78 -46.19 167.85
C VAL A 321 10.22 -46.85 166.54
N ASN A 322 9.28 -47.51 165.82
CA ASN A 322 9.56 -48.14 164.53
C ASN A 322 8.87 -47.37 163.39
N ILE A 323 9.63 -46.95 162.38
CA ILE A 323 9.14 -46.24 161.18
C ILE A 323 9.25 -47.20 159.99
N SER A 324 8.14 -47.39 159.26
CA SER A 324 8.10 -48.25 158.06
C SER A 324 8.98 -47.72 156.92
N ASP A 325 9.38 -48.58 155.97
CA ASP A 325 10.07 -48.20 154.72
C ASP A 325 9.26 -47.23 153.84
N VAL A 326 7.96 -47.10 154.09
CA VAL A 326 7.10 -46.10 153.44
C VAL A 326 7.42 -44.72 154.04
N ARG A 327 8.01 -43.83 153.22
CA ARG A 327 8.28 -42.43 153.55
C ARG A 327 6.98 -41.64 153.60
N GLU A 328 6.34 -41.63 154.76
CA GLU A 328 5.20 -40.77 155.05
C GLU A 328 5.46 -40.07 156.38
N ILE A 329 5.55 -38.74 156.33
CA ILE A 329 5.87 -37.92 157.49
C ILE A 329 4.78 -38.07 158.56
N GLU A 330 3.50 -38.20 158.15
CA GLU A 330 2.37 -38.38 159.06
C GLU A 330 2.52 -39.66 159.91
N LYS A 331 2.86 -40.79 159.28
CA LYS A 331 3.05 -42.08 159.98
C LYS A 331 4.22 -42.03 160.96
N MET A 332 5.30 -41.33 160.61
CA MET A 332 6.47 -41.17 161.48
C MET A 332 6.13 -40.39 162.75
N LEU A 333 5.45 -39.25 162.64
CA LEU A 333 5.08 -38.43 163.80
C LEU A 333 4.10 -39.15 164.74
N ASP A 334 3.18 -39.94 164.18
CA ASP A 334 2.25 -40.78 164.96
C ASP A 334 2.97 -41.85 165.78
N ALA A 335 4.06 -42.43 165.26
CA ALA A 335 4.85 -43.43 165.98
C ALA A 335 5.56 -42.82 167.21
N VAL A 336 6.17 -41.64 167.04
CA VAL A 336 6.83 -40.88 168.13
C VAL A 336 5.82 -40.52 169.23
N LYS A 337 4.65 -40.00 168.85
CA LYS A 337 3.56 -39.65 169.78
C LYS A 337 3.08 -40.85 170.61
N ARG A 338 3.00 -42.03 169.99
CA ARG A 338 2.56 -43.26 170.64
C ARG A 338 3.53 -43.70 171.76
N CYS A 339 4.83 -43.65 171.49
CA CYS A 339 5.88 -44.00 172.46
C CYS A 339 5.74 -43.22 173.77
N VAL A 340 5.66 -41.88 173.71
CA VAL A 340 5.53 -41.03 174.90
C VAL A 340 4.19 -41.21 175.63
N SER A 341 3.11 -41.40 174.85
CA SER A 341 1.77 -41.63 175.39
C SER A 341 1.66 -42.92 176.20
N ASN A 342 2.29 -44.00 175.72
CA ASN A 342 2.28 -45.28 176.40
C ASN A 342 3.12 -45.22 177.68
N PHE A 343 4.32 -44.63 177.64
CA PHE A 343 5.15 -44.43 178.82
C PHE A 343 4.42 -43.66 179.95
N SER A 344 3.68 -42.60 179.61
CA SER A 344 2.92 -41.80 180.58
C SER A 344 1.78 -42.59 181.25
N LYS A 345 1.17 -43.56 180.54
CA LYS A 345 0.08 -44.40 181.07
C LYS A 345 0.56 -45.45 182.08
N THR A 346 1.80 -45.93 181.95
CA THR A 346 2.37 -46.98 182.80
C THR A 346 2.26 -46.66 184.29
N PHE A 347 2.45 -45.40 184.69
CA PHE A 347 2.35 -44.91 186.07
C PHE A 347 0.96 -45.08 186.71
N SER A 348 -0.09 -45.33 185.92
CA SER A 348 -1.46 -45.51 186.41
C SER A 348 -1.95 -46.96 186.28
N GLN A 349 -1.16 -47.86 185.68
CA GLN A 349 -1.62 -49.20 185.29
C GLN A 349 -0.78 -50.35 185.87
N HIS A 350 0.47 -50.12 186.31
CA HIS A 350 1.34 -51.16 186.83
C HIS A 350 1.53 -51.09 188.34
N ASN A 351 1.13 -52.16 189.05
CA ASN A 351 1.37 -52.30 190.50
C ASN A 351 2.87 -52.27 190.86
N GLU A 352 3.75 -52.61 189.92
CA GLU A 352 5.21 -52.59 190.13
C GLU A 352 5.81 -51.19 190.30
N LEU A 353 5.12 -50.14 189.83
CA LEU A 353 5.55 -48.74 190.02
C LEU A 353 4.82 -48.07 191.21
N GLN A 354 4.25 -48.86 192.13
CA GLN A 354 3.73 -48.34 193.39
C GLN A 354 4.88 -47.98 194.32
N HIS A 355 4.80 -46.81 194.96
CA HIS A 355 5.87 -46.29 195.81
C HIS A 355 6.22 -47.23 196.97
N ASP A 356 5.24 -47.94 197.53
CA ASP A 356 5.45 -48.85 198.65
C ASP A 356 6.10 -50.18 198.22
N THR A 357 5.78 -50.65 197.00
CA THR A 357 6.41 -51.83 196.39
C THR A 357 7.88 -51.57 196.11
N ILE A 358 8.19 -50.47 195.43
CA ILE A 358 9.58 -50.10 195.13
C ILE A 358 10.36 -49.81 196.43
N ALA A 359 9.75 -49.14 197.41
CA ALA A 359 10.41 -48.91 198.69
C ALA A 359 10.71 -50.21 199.45
N THR A 360 9.81 -51.19 199.39
CA THR A 360 10.03 -52.52 199.99
C THR A 360 11.12 -53.31 199.26
N GLU A 361 11.16 -53.25 197.92
CA GLU A 361 12.23 -53.84 197.13
C GLU A 361 13.58 -53.23 197.50
N ILE A 362 13.65 -51.90 197.60
CA ILE A 362 14.86 -51.18 198.02
C ILE A 362 15.25 -51.58 199.45
N GLU A 363 14.30 -51.73 200.38
CA GLU A 363 14.58 -52.19 201.74
C GLU A 363 15.18 -53.61 201.77
N ALA A 364 14.63 -54.52 200.96
CA ALA A 364 15.18 -55.86 200.78
C ALA A 364 16.60 -55.83 200.20
N MET A 365 16.87 -54.88 199.29
CA MET A 365 18.23 -54.65 198.77
C MET A 365 19.21 -54.15 199.85
N PHE A 366 18.73 -53.56 200.95
CA PHE A 366 19.58 -53.22 202.10
C PHE A 366 19.86 -54.41 203.01
N THR A 367 19.04 -55.46 202.98
CA THR A 367 19.34 -56.74 203.66
C THR A 367 20.20 -57.68 202.82
N SER A 368 20.50 -57.31 201.58
CA SER A 368 21.22 -58.11 200.60
C SER A 368 22.64 -57.58 200.37
N ASP A 369 23.60 -58.49 200.24
CA ASP A 369 25.07 -58.29 200.20
C ASP A 369 25.58 -56.99 199.51
N PRO A 370 26.41 -56.15 200.18
CA PRO A 370 26.73 -56.18 201.60
C PRO A 370 25.48 -55.86 202.41
N PRO A 371 25.04 -56.72 203.34
CA PRO A 371 23.86 -56.44 204.14
C PRO A 371 24.15 -55.23 205.04
N LEU A 372 23.34 -54.19 204.88
CA LEU A 372 23.33 -53.00 205.74
C LEU A 372 22.46 -53.23 206.98
N LEU A 373 21.41 -54.07 206.88
CA LEU A 373 20.45 -54.39 207.95
C LEU A 373 20.38 -55.92 208.21
N PRO A 374 20.11 -56.38 209.44
CA PRO A 374 19.99 -57.80 209.80
C PRO A 374 18.74 -58.47 209.22
N ALA A 375 18.84 -59.78 208.98
CA ALA A 375 17.90 -60.56 208.17
C ALA A 375 16.57 -60.99 208.85
N VAL A 376 16.32 -60.65 210.12
CA VAL A 376 15.06 -61.01 210.82
C VAL A 376 14.37 -59.73 211.31
N SER A 377 13.16 -59.50 210.78
CA SER A 377 12.44 -58.23 210.89
C SER A 377 11.52 -58.18 212.11
N SER A 378 11.46 -56.99 212.72
CA SER A 378 10.26 -56.50 213.39
C SER A 378 10.13 -55.02 213.03
N ASP A 379 8.94 -54.63 212.56
CA ASP A 379 8.53 -53.30 212.05
C ASP A 379 9.46 -52.17 212.48
N SER A 380 10.22 -51.64 211.51
CA SER A 380 11.11 -50.51 211.75
C SER A 380 10.34 -49.20 211.56
N PRO A 381 10.29 -48.30 212.56
CA PRO A 381 9.67 -46.98 212.44
C PRO A 381 10.22 -46.10 211.31
N ALA A 382 11.36 -46.47 210.70
CA ALA A 382 12.03 -45.70 209.65
C ALA A 382 11.47 -45.91 208.24
N LYS A 383 10.83 -47.05 207.93
CA LYS A 383 10.36 -47.42 206.58
C LYS A 383 9.52 -46.35 205.86
N PRO A 384 8.57 -45.66 206.52
CA PRO A 384 7.73 -44.66 205.85
C PRO A 384 8.52 -43.54 205.14
N TYR A 385 9.71 -43.20 205.64
CA TYR A 385 10.55 -42.19 205.01
C TYR A 385 11.15 -42.65 203.67
N LEU A 386 11.50 -43.93 203.53
CA LEU A 386 11.95 -44.47 202.25
C LEU A 386 10.80 -44.49 201.22
N THR A 387 9.61 -44.92 201.65
CA THR A 387 8.40 -44.89 200.82
C THR A 387 8.09 -43.49 200.31
N GLN A 388 8.25 -42.46 201.15
CA GLN A 388 8.03 -41.07 200.74
C GLN A 388 9.03 -40.59 199.68
N ALA A 389 10.32 -40.93 199.81
CA ALA A 389 11.34 -40.56 198.82
C ALA A 389 11.03 -41.16 197.43
N VAL A 390 10.65 -42.44 197.39
CA VAL A 390 10.27 -43.14 196.15
C VAL A 390 9.03 -42.50 195.50
N SER A 391 8.00 -42.17 196.29
CA SER A 391 6.76 -41.57 195.78
C SER A 391 7.00 -40.24 195.06
N THR A 392 7.89 -39.40 195.59
CA THR A 392 8.17 -38.09 194.99
C THR A 392 8.88 -38.22 193.64
N ILE A 393 9.86 -39.12 193.53
CA ILE A 393 10.63 -39.35 192.29
C ILE A 393 9.72 -39.83 191.16
N LEU A 394 8.87 -40.83 191.44
CA LEU A 394 7.93 -41.36 190.44
C LEU A 394 6.94 -40.30 189.94
N THR A 395 6.47 -39.42 190.84
CA THR A 395 5.53 -38.35 190.49
C THR A 395 6.17 -37.33 189.54
N ALA A 396 7.42 -36.95 189.78
CA ALA A 396 8.14 -35.98 188.95
C ALA A 396 8.39 -36.51 187.52
N VAL A 397 8.83 -37.76 187.38
CA VAL A 397 9.06 -38.37 186.05
C VAL A 397 7.76 -38.47 185.26
N LYS A 398 6.65 -38.86 185.92
CA LYS A 398 5.31 -38.88 185.31
C LYS A 398 4.92 -37.51 184.75
N SER A 399 5.11 -36.44 185.53
CA SER A 399 4.78 -35.08 185.10
C SER A 399 5.64 -34.59 183.93
N ALA A 400 6.91 -34.99 183.84
CA ALA A 400 7.77 -34.63 182.71
C ALA A 400 7.33 -35.30 181.39
N ALA A 401 7.03 -36.61 181.44
CA ALA A 401 6.55 -37.35 180.26
C ALA A 401 5.22 -36.80 179.73
N GLN A 402 4.32 -36.38 180.64
CA GLN A 402 3.04 -35.80 180.25
C GLN A 402 3.19 -34.51 179.44
N ARG A 403 4.15 -33.63 179.76
CA ARG A 403 4.38 -32.39 179.01
C ARG A 403 4.84 -32.65 177.58
N VAL A 404 5.76 -33.59 177.38
CA VAL A 404 6.25 -33.96 176.03
C VAL A 404 5.12 -34.54 175.18
N LYS A 405 4.24 -35.35 175.79
CA LYS A 405 3.05 -35.86 175.13
C LYS A 405 2.14 -34.73 174.62
N ASP A 406 1.89 -33.73 175.45
CA ASP A 406 1.00 -32.61 175.12
C ASP A 406 1.60 -31.73 173.99
N GLU A 407 2.93 -31.51 173.98
CA GLU A 407 3.62 -30.82 172.88
C GLU A 407 3.53 -31.59 171.56
N LEU A 408 3.77 -32.91 171.56
CA LEU A 408 3.61 -33.74 170.37
C LEU A 408 2.15 -33.77 169.87
N GLU A 409 1.17 -33.76 170.78
CA GLU A 409 -0.24 -33.60 170.42
C GLU A 409 -0.48 -32.26 169.67
N SER A 410 0.16 -31.16 170.08
CA SER A 410 -0.09 -29.85 169.45
C SER A 410 0.31 -29.74 167.97
N ILE A 411 1.28 -30.54 167.51
CA ILE A 411 1.77 -30.56 166.11
C ILE A 411 1.23 -31.73 165.27
N THR A 412 0.42 -32.60 165.88
CA THR A 412 -0.15 -33.81 165.24
C THR A 412 -1.66 -33.94 165.41
N THR A 413 -2.35 -32.94 165.98
CA THR A 413 -3.79 -33.03 166.28
C THR A 413 -4.66 -32.18 165.37
N ASP A 414 -5.89 -32.63 165.21
CA ASP A 414 -6.99 -31.85 164.61
C ASP A 414 -7.90 -31.17 165.66
N LYS A 415 -7.60 -31.35 166.95
CA LYS A 415 -8.54 -31.08 168.06
C LYS A 415 -8.50 -29.66 168.65
N LEU A 416 -7.64 -28.79 168.18
CA LEU A 416 -7.66 -27.36 168.50
C LEU A 416 -7.95 -26.62 167.19
N ASN A 417 -8.65 -25.48 167.22
CA ASN A 417 -9.13 -24.70 166.06
C ASN A 417 -8.02 -24.15 165.11
N ILE A 418 -6.83 -24.76 165.10
CA ILE A 418 -5.70 -24.50 164.23
C ILE A 418 -5.41 -25.82 163.47
N LYS A 419 -5.69 -25.85 162.16
CA LYS A 419 -5.46 -27.01 161.28
C LYS A 419 -3.96 -27.22 161.02
N TYR A 420 -3.25 -27.85 161.94
CA TYR A 420 -1.82 -28.15 161.73
C TYR A 420 -1.53 -29.64 161.83
N LYS A 421 -1.73 -30.34 160.70
CA LYS A 421 -1.21 -31.68 160.46
C LYS A 421 0.04 -31.58 159.61
N LEU A 422 1.19 -31.42 160.27
CA LEU A 422 2.46 -31.22 159.60
C LEU A 422 2.75 -32.32 158.57
N GLY A 423 2.60 -33.60 158.94
CA GLY A 423 2.90 -34.72 158.05
C GLY A 423 2.05 -34.70 156.78
N LYS A 424 0.72 -34.75 156.92
CA LYS A 424 -0.21 -34.79 155.80
C LYS A 424 -0.07 -33.61 154.82
N ASN A 425 0.11 -32.39 155.34
CA ASN A 425 0.16 -31.19 154.50
C ASN A 425 1.39 -31.17 153.58
N VAL A 426 2.52 -31.71 154.03
CA VAL A 426 3.75 -31.80 153.24
C VAL A 426 3.62 -32.91 152.19
N ASP A 427 3.10 -34.08 152.57
CA ASP A 427 2.88 -35.21 151.66
C ASP A 427 1.93 -34.81 150.48
N GLU A 428 0.83 -34.10 150.76
CA GLU A 428 -0.09 -33.60 149.72
C GLU A 428 0.55 -32.55 148.79
N ALA A 429 1.49 -31.73 149.31
CA ALA A 429 2.17 -30.72 148.51
C ALA A 429 3.09 -31.34 147.46
N ILE A 430 3.81 -32.41 147.83
CA ILE A 430 4.67 -33.18 146.92
C ILE A 430 3.83 -33.75 145.77
N GLN A 431 2.71 -34.41 146.08
CA GLN A 431 1.84 -35.02 145.06
C GLN A 431 1.26 -34.02 144.05
N LYS A 432 0.87 -32.81 144.49
CA LYS A 432 0.34 -31.79 143.57
C LYS A 432 1.38 -31.30 142.58
N VAL A 433 2.63 -31.11 143.00
CA VAL A 433 3.70 -30.67 142.11
C VAL A 433 4.02 -31.76 141.08
N GLU A 434 3.95 -33.04 141.46
CA GLU A 434 4.14 -34.17 140.54
C GLU A 434 3.17 -34.15 139.35
N SER A 435 1.92 -33.72 139.56
CA SER A 435 0.93 -33.64 138.47
C SER A 435 1.24 -32.60 137.37
N PHE A 436 2.06 -31.59 137.68
CA PHE A 436 2.51 -30.62 136.67
C PHE A 436 3.62 -31.21 135.77
N ARG A 437 4.44 -32.12 136.31
CA ARG A 437 5.48 -32.83 135.55
C ARG A 437 4.88 -33.60 134.38
N THR A 438 3.76 -34.29 134.58
CA THR A 438 3.09 -35.06 133.53
C THR A 438 2.43 -34.19 132.46
N THR A 439 2.01 -32.97 132.82
CA THR A 439 1.27 -32.08 131.91
C THR A 439 2.20 -31.31 130.96
N PHE A 440 3.38 -30.90 131.43
CA PHE A 440 4.35 -30.10 130.68
C PHE A 440 5.63 -30.86 130.29
N GLY A 441 5.69 -32.16 130.59
CA GLY A 441 6.79 -33.05 130.25
C GLY A 441 6.93 -33.34 128.74
N PRO A 442 7.79 -34.31 128.37
CA PRO A 442 8.06 -34.64 126.97
C PRO A 442 6.81 -35.04 126.16
N THR A 443 5.72 -35.41 126.84
CA THR A 443 4.43 -35.85 126.25
C THR A 443 3.35 -34.77 126.18
N ALA A 444 3.68 -33.47 126.28
CA ALA A 444 2.73 -32.38 126.01
C ALA A 444 2.31 -32.31 124.52
N GLY A 445 1.55 -33.32 124.06
CA GLY A 445 1.50 -33.74 122.66
C GLY A 445 0.61 -32.92 121.72
N ASP A 446 -0.43 -32.23 122.21
CA ASP A 446 -1.45 -31.66 121.31
C ASP A 446 -0.93 -30.43 120.53
N ILE A 447 -0.18 -29.55 121.18
CA ILE A 447 0.38 -28.34 120.55
C ILE A 447 1.61 -28.69 119.70
N ASP A 448 2.46 -29.60 120.18
CA ASP A 448 3.62 -30.10 119.43
C ASP A 448 3.17 -30.79 118.11
N PHE A 449 2.10 -31.59 118.16
CA PHE A 449 1.51 -32.24 116.98
C PHE A 449 0.96 -31.21 115.97
N ALA A 450 0.18 -30.23 116.44
CA ALA A 450 -0.39 -29.20 115.57
C ALA A 450 0.69 -28.37 114.85
N LEU A 451 1.74 -27.97 115.57
CA LEU A 451 2.86 -27.22 115.00
C LEU A 451 3.66 -28.07 114.00
N ASN A 452 3.83 -29.37 114.26
CA ASN A 452 4.52 -30.28 113.33
C ASN A 452 3.73 -30.61 112.06
N GLN A 453 2.40 -30.48 112.06
CA GLN A 453 1.58 -30.63 110.84
C GLN A 453 1.63 -29.40 109.93
N VAL A 454 1.69 -28.20 110.51
CA VAL A 454 1.63 -26.94 109.76
C VAL A 454 3.00 -26.58 109.17
N LYS A 455 4.11 -26.89 109.85
CA LYS A 455 5.47 -26.57 109.39
C LYS A 455 5.78 -27.10 107.97
N PRO A 456 5.59 -28.40 107.64
CA PRO A 456 5.88 -28.91 106.29
C PRO A 456 5.02 -28.26 105.20
N LYS A 457 3.76 -27.90 105.51
CA LYS A 457 2.87 -27.22 104.56
C LYS A 457 3.30 -25.79 104.28
N ILE A 458 3.88 -25.10 105.26
CA ILE A 458 4.52 -23.80 105.05
C ILE A 458 5.77 -23.97 104.17
N ASP A 459 6.56 -25.03 104.36
CA ASP A 459 7.75 -25.30 103.54
C ASP A 459 7.38 -25.64 102.07
N GLU A 460 6.37 -26.49 101.83
CA GLU A 460 5.85 -26.79 100.47
C GLU A 460 5.40 -25.52 99.73
N LEU A 461 4.70 -24.62 100.43
CA LEU A 461 4.30 -23.32 99.86
C LEU A 461 5.49 -22.38 99.65
N GLY A 462 6.55 -22.51 100.46
CA GLY A 462 7.79 -21.76 100.36
C GLY A 462 8.52 -21.98 99.04
N GLU A 463 8.56 -23.23 98.55
CA GLU A 463 9.14 -23.56 97.24
C GLU A 463 8.47 -22.83 96.07
N ILE A 464 7.19 -22.47 96.22
CA ILE A 464 6.38 -21.81 95.19
C ILE A 464 6.36 -20.28 95.36
N LEU A 465 6.38 -19.77 96.61
CA LEU A 465 6.01 -18.39 96.95
C LEU A 465 7.11 -17.54 97.64
N GLU A 466 8.29 -18.07 97.97
CA GLU A 466 9.37 -17.24 98.55
C GLU A 466 9.97 -16.22 97.55
N ASP A 467 10.75 -15.25 98.03
CA ASP A 467 11.50 -14.31 97.17
C ASP A 467 12.51 -15.04 96.25
N THR A 468 12.86 -16.28 96.58
CA THR A 468 13.63 -17.24 95.77
C THR A 468 12.75 -18.20 94.94
N GLY A 469 11.43 -18.14 95.07
CA GLY A 469 10.44 -18.86 94.27
C GLY A 469 10.40 -18.29 92.84
N ILE A 470 11.43 -18.65 92.07
CA ILE A 470 11.68 -18.20 90.71
C ILE A 470 10.47 -18.54 89.82
N THR A 471 9.79 -19.67 90.02
CA THR A 471 8.87 -20.25 89.03
C THR A 471 7.71 -19.34 88.61
N LEU A 472 6.79 -18.97 89.52
CA LEU A 472 5.60 -18.19 89.13
C LEU A 472 5.94 -16.76 88.69
N LYS A 473 6.92 -16.12 89.34
CA LYS A 473 7.33 -14.76 88.97
C LYS A 473 8.08 -14.77 87.64
N THR A 474 8.98 -15.72 87.41
CA THR A 474 9.69 -15.89 86.14
C THR A 474 8.74 -16.28 85.01
N ASP A 475 7.72 -17.10 85.26
CA ASP A 475 6.71 -17.42 84.24
C ASP A 475 5.91 -16.17 83.84
N VAL A 476 5.49 -15.34 84.81
CA VAL A 476 4.81 -14.07 84.53
C VAL A 476 5.75 -13.08 83.83
N ASP A 477 7.02 -13.00 84.23
CA ASP A 477 8.02 -12.17 83.59
C ASP A 477 8.40 -12.68 82.19
N GLY A 478 8.33 -14.00 81.95
CA GLY A 478 8.52 -14.66 80.66
C GLY A 478 7.54 -14.17 79.60
N LEU A 479 6.31 -13.78 79.99
CA LEU A 479 5.32 -13.16 79.10
C LEU A 479 5.82 -11.84 78.48
N THR A 480 6.83 -11.19 79.07
CA THR A 480 7.48 -10.00 78.47
C THR A 480 8.04 -10.31 77.09
N SER A 481 8.66 -11.49 76.91
CA SER A 481 9.24 -11.88 75.63
C SER A 481 8.19 -11.99 74.53
N VAL A 482 7.02 -12.57 74.87
CA VAL A 482 5.87 -12.69 73.96
C VAL A 482 5.29 -11.32 73.62
N LEU A 483 5.16 -10.43 74.63
CA LEU A 483 4.73 -9.05 74.40
C LEU A 483 5.71 -8.31 73.47
N THR A 484 7.02 -8.45 73.66
CA THR A 484 8.03 -7.87 72.76
C THR A 484 7.94 -8.43 71.34
N ALA A 485 7.68 -9.73 71.18
CA ALA A 485 7.48 -10.34 69.87
C ALA A 485 6.23 -9.79 69.15
N LEU A 486 5.10 -9.68 69.86
CA LEU A 486 3.87 -9.06 69.32
C LEU A 486 4.09 -7.59 68.98
N ASP A 487 4.83 -6.84 69.80
CA ASP A 487 5.19 -5.46 69.54
C ASP A 487 6.05 -5.34 68.27
N ASN A 488 7.05 -6.21 68.09
CA ASN A 488 7.86 -6.28 66.88
C ASN A 488 7.06 -6.67 65.62
N LEU A 489 5.93 -7.37 65.74
CA LEU A 489 5.04 -7.63 64.61
C LEU A 489 4.24 -6.37 64.21
N LYS A 490 3.69 -5.65 65.20
CA LYS A 490 2.75 -4.53 64.98
C LYS A 490 3.38 -3.14 64.84
N LYS A 491 4.68 -2.99 65.17
CA LYS A 491 5.39 -1.71 65.20
C LYS A 491 5.17 -0.86 63.94
N GLU A 492 4.68 0.35 64.17
CA GLU A 492 4.72 1.46 63.23
C GLU A 492 6.15 1.96 63.06
N ASN A 493 6.47 2.54 61.90
CA ASN A 493 7.81 3.02 61.56
C ASN A 493 8.31 4.07 62.58
N SER A 494 8.92 3.62 63.66
CA SER A 494 9.41 4.43 64.76
C SER A 494 10.91 4.19 64.86
N GLY A 495 11.69 5.15 64.36
CA GLY A 495 13.15 5.05 64.30
C GLY A 495 13.72 4.32 63.08
N GLY A 496 12.93 4.08 62.03
CA GLY A 496 13.41 3.54 60.75
C GLY A 496 13.32 2.01 60.59
N VAL A 497 12.72 1.30 61.56
CA VAL A 497 12.48 -0.15 61.49
C VAL A 497 10.97 -0.41 61.59
N ASP A 498 10.38 -0.94 60.52
CA ASP A 498 8.99 -1.41 60.53
C ASP A 498 8.87 -2.74 61.26
N GLY A 499 7.71 -2.96 61.90
CA GLY A 499 7.30 -4.31 62.27
C GLY A 499 7.05 -5.19 61.06
N GLU A 500 7.11 -6.52 61.24
CA GLU A 500 7.06 -7.48 60.12
C GLU A 500 5.76 -7.34 59.30
N ILE A 501 4.63 -7.00 59.93
CA ILE A 501 3.34 -6.78 59.24
C ILE A 501 3.44 -5.57 58.29
N ASN A 502 3.99 -4.45 58.77
CA ASN A 502 4.15 -3.25 57.95
C ASN A 502 5.15 -3.47 56.81
N LYS A 503 6.23 -4.22 57.05
CA LYS A 503 7.19 -4.61 56.00
C LYS A 503 6.51 -5.43 54.91
N LYS A 504 5.72 -6.45 55.29
CA LYS A 504 4.96 -7.28 54.33
C LYS A 504 3.89 -6.48 53.59
N LYS A 505 3.25 -5.52 54.26
CA LYS A 505 2.31 -4.57 53.65
C LYS A 505 3.00 -3.73 52.56
N LYS A 506 4.20 -3.20 52.81
CA LYS A 506 4.99 -2.46 51.81
C LYS A 506 5.41 -3.35 50.63
N GLU A 507 5.91 -4.56 50.89
CA GLU A 507 6.25 -5.53 49.84
C GLU A 507 5.03 -5.88 48.97
N ALA A 508 3.84 -6.04 49.57
CA ALA A 508 2.59 -6.26 48.85
C ALA A 508 2.18 -5.04 48.03
N ASP A 509 2.35 -3.84 48.56
CA ASP A 509 2.07 -2.58 47.86
C ASP A 509 2.94 -2.42 46.61
N GLU A 510 4.24 -2.67 46.74
CA GLU A 510 5.20 -2.65 45.64
C GLU A 510 4.83 -3.67 44.55
N LYS A 511 4.48 -4.90 44.93
CA LYS A 511 4.01 -5.93 43.99
C LYS A 511 2.73 -5.53 43.27
N MET A 512 1.76 -4.96 43.98
CA MET A 512 0.50 -4.50 43.37
C MET A 512 0.74 -3.33 42.40
N ASN A 513 1.60 -2.39 42.75
CA ASN A 513 2.00 -1.29 41.85
C ASN A 513 2.80 -1.81 40.64
N GLY A 514 3.68 -2.79 40.84
CA GLY A 514 4.41 -3.47 39.76
C GLY A 514 3.45 -4.14 38.78
N LEU A 515 2.48 -4.93 39.29
CA LEU A 515 1.45 -5.58 38.48
C LEU A 515 0.60 -4.55 37.71
N LYS A 516 0.18 -3.47 38.37
CA LYS A 516 -0.56 -2.36 37.73
C LYS A 516 0.24 -1.79 36.56
N THR A 517 1.52 -1.52 36.77
CA THR A 517 2.42 -0.95 35.75
C THR A 517 2.61 -1.90 34.58
N GLU A 518 2.83 -3.19 34.84
CA GLU A 518 3.01 -4.19 33.79
C GLU A 518 1.74 -4.37 32.94
N ILE A 519 0.57 -4.49 33.56
CA ILE A 519 -0.71 -4.60 32.84
C ILE A 519 -0.96 -3.34 32.00
N LYS A 520 -0.74 -2.14 32.56
CA LYS A 520 -0.89 -0.88 31.80
C LYS A 520 0.05 -0.84 30.60
N TYR A 521 1.30 -1.26 30.75
CA TYR A 521 2.25 -1.35 29.64
C TYR A 521 1.76 -2.32 28.57
N LYS A 522 1.30 -3.52 28.94
CA LYS A 522 0.74 -4.50 27.99
C LYS A 522 -0.49 -3.97 27.26
N LEU A 523 -1.41 -3.29 27.97
CA LEU A 523 -2.58 -2.64 27.35
C LEU A 523 -2.16 -1.57 26.34
N HIS A 524 -1.12 -0.79 26.64
CA HIS A 524 -0.61 0.22 25.72
C HIS A 524 0.05 -0.39 24.46
N VAL A 525 0.76 -1.52 24.61
CA VAL A 525 1.28 -2.29 23.46
C VAL A 525 0.15 -2.85 22.61
N ILE A 526 -0.91 -3.39 23.23
CA ILE A 526 -2.10 -3.88 22.50
C ILE A 526 -2.79 -2.72 21.77
N GLU A 527 -2.92 -1.55 22.41
CA GLU A 527 -3.46 -0.34 21.79
C GLU A 527 -2.64 0.08 20.57
N TRP A 528 -1.32 0.13 20.70
CA TRP A 528 -0.41 0.46 19.61
C TRP A 528 -0.56 -0.52 18.44
N ASN A 529 -0.47 -1.83 18.69
CA ASN A 529 -0.60 -2.86 17.66
C ASN A 529 -1.98 -2.83 17.00
N THR A 530 -3.04 -2.51 17.75
CA THR A 530 -4.39 -2.36 17.22
C THR A 530 -4.49 -1.16 16.28
N ARG A 531 -3.88 -0.03 16.65
CA ARG A 531 -3.84 1.17 15.79
C ARG A 531 -3.01 0.94 14.52
N ASP A 532 -1.88 0.25 14.65
CA ASP A 532 -1.02 -0.09 13.53
C ASP A 532 -1.76 -1.03 12.54
N ALA A 533 -2.37 -2.10 13.04
CA ALA A 533 -3.18 -3.01 12.22
C ALA A 533 -4.37 -2.29 11.55
N ASP A 534 -5.04 -1.38 12.26
CA ASP A 534 -6.12 -0.56 11.70
C ASP A 534 -5.61 0.34 10.56
N ALA A 535 -4.45 0.97 10.74
CA ALA A 535 -3.83 1.83 9.73
C ALA A 535 -3.33 1.05 8.51
N THR A 536 -2.65 -0.08 8.71
CA THR A 536 -2.19 -0.96 7.62
C THR A 536 -3.38 -1.47 6.82
N LEU A 537 -4.45 -1.95 7.48
CA LEU A 537 -5.64 -2.41 6.75
C LEU A 537 -6.33 -1.28 5.98
N THR A 538 -6.34 -0.03 6.48
CA THR A 538 -6.81 1.11 5.69
C THR A 538 -5.97 1.28 4.42
N GLN A 539 -4.64 1.30 4.55
CA GLN A 539 -3.74 1.48 3.42
C GLN A 539 -3.89 0.38 2.37
N GLU A 540 -4.03 -0.88 2.80
CA GLU A 540 -4.24 -2.00 1.88
C GLU A 540 -5.62 -1.93 1.19
N ILE A 541 -6.68 -1.54 1.91
CA ILE A 541 -8.01 -1.33 1.30
C ILE A 541 -7.96 -0.21 0.26
N ASP A 542 -7.33 0.92 0.59
CA ASP A 542 -7.15 2.06 -0.32
C ASP A 542 -6.32 1.67 -1.56
N ALA A 543 -5.26 0.87 -1.36
CA ALA A 543 -4.42 0.36 -2.45
C ALA A 543 -5.21 -0.55 -3.38
N VAL A 544 -6.04 -1.44 -2.85
CA VAL A 544 -6.94 -2.29 -3.65
C VAL A 544 -7.96 -1.44 -4.40
N GLU A 545 -8.57 -0.43 -3.76
CA GLU A 545 -9.51 0.47 -4.42
C GLU A 545 -8.88 1.22 -5.59
N ASN A 546 -7.67 1.76 -5.40
CA ASN A 546 -6.93 2.46 -6.44
C ASN A 546 -6.52 1.51 -7.58
N ALA A 547 -6.01 0.32 -7.26
CA ALA A 547 -5.64 -0.68 -8.26
C ALA A 547 -6.85 -1.10 -9.12
N ILE A 548 -8.04 -1.25 -8.53
CA ILE A 548 -9.27 -1.52 -9.27
C ILE A 548 -9.64 -0.34 -10.16
N LYS A 549 -9.61 0.90 -9.65
CA LYS A 549 -9.90 2.11 -10.44
C LYS A 549 -8.95 2.24 -11.64
N GLU A 550 -7.65 2.09 -11.43
CA GLU A 550 -6.63 2.16 -12.49
C GLU A 550 -6.77 1.03 -13.51
N SER A 551 -7.04 -0.20 -13.05
CA SER A 551 -7.27 -1.35 -13.93
C SER A 551 -8.52 -1.15 -14.80
N PHE A 552 -9.62 -0.65 -14.24
CA PHE A 552 -10.84 -0.36 -15.01
C PHE A 552 -10.69 0.85 -15.93
N GLN A 553 -9.94 1.88 -15.53
CA GLN A 553 -9.57 2.98 -16.41
C GLN A 553 -8.75 2.48 -17.60
N THR A 554 -7.76 1.63 -17.35
CA THR A 554 -6.93 1.00 -18.40
C THR A 554 -7.78 0.14 -19.31
N LEU A 555 -8.57 -0.79 -18.76
CA LEU A 555 -9.48 -1.65 -19.53
C LEU A 555 -10.46 -0.84 -20.38
N THR A 556 -11.08 0.19 -19.81
CA THR A 556 -12.01 1.07 -20.53
C THR A 556 -11.29 1.81 -21.67
N SER A 557 -10.08 2.32 -21.41
CA SER A 557 -9.24 2.97 -22.42
C SER A 557 -8.84 2.01 -23.54
N GLU A 558 -8.44 0.78 -23.21
CA GLU A 558 -8.05 -0.24 -24.18
C GLU A 558 -9.24 -0.66 -25.05
N VAL A 559 -10.41 -0.92 -24.45
CA VAL A 559 -11.64 -1.25 -25.21
C VAL A 559 -12.01 -0.12 -26.18
N ARG A 560 -11.95 1.14 -25.72
CA ARG A 560 -12.20 2.32 -26.55
C ARG A 560 -11.14 2.50 -27.64
N THR A 561 -9.88 2.21 -27.33
CA THR A 561 -8.78 2.29 -28.30
C THR A 561 -8.91 1.21 -29.37
N LEU A 562 -9.25 -0.03 -28.99
CA LEU A 562 -9.45 -1.14 -29.92
C LEU A 562 -10.59 -0.85 -30.90
N PHE A 563 -11.70 -0.28 -30.40
CA PHE A 563 -12.82 0.15 -31.24
C PHE A 563 -12.40 1.24 -32.24
N ALA A 564 -11.68 2.28 -31.78
CA ALA A 564 -11.14 3.33 -32.63
C ALA A 564 -10.13 2.79 -33.68
N GLN A 565 -9.25 1.87 -33.28
CA GLN A 565 -8.24 1.25 -34.15
C GLN A 565 -8.88 0.42 -35.26
N GLY A 566 -9.97 -0.31 -34.96
CA GLY A 566 -10.74 -1.04 -35.96
C GLY A 566 -11.24 -0.11 -37.08
N HIS A 567 -11.89 1.00 -36.71
CA HIS A 567 -12.38 1.97 -37.69
C HIS A 567 -11.26 2.74 -38.42
N LYS A 568 -10.13 3.01 -37.74
CA LYS A 568 -8.92 3.56 -38.40
C LYS A 568 -8.38 2.60 -39.47
N ALA A 569 -8.41 1.29 -39.23
CA ALA A 569 -8.01 0.28 -40.21
C ALA A 569 -8.98 0.25 -41.41
N ASP A 570 -10.30 0.32 -41.18
CA ASP A 570 -11.30 0.42 -42.25
C ASP A 570 -11.09 1.66 -43.12
N LEU A 571 -10.79 2.82 -42.50
CA LEU A 571 -10.44 4.06 -43.22
C LEU A 571 -9.16 3.94 -44.03
N ALA A 572 -8.13 3.29 -43.47
CA ALA A 572 -6.87 3.08 -44.17
C ALA A 572 -7.08 2.22 -45.42
N ALA A 573 -7.85 1.13 -45.31
CA ALA A 573 -8.20 0.28 -46.45
C ALA A 573 -9.00 1.06 -47.51
N LEU A 574 -9.98 1.88 -47.09
CA LEU A 574 -10.75 2.74 -47.99
C LEU A 574 -9.85 3.78 -48.70
N LYS A 575 -8.89 4.36 -47.98
CA LYS A 575 -7.92 5.31 -48.54
C LYS A 575 -7.05 4.63 -49.61
N THR A 576 -6.52 3.44 -49.35
CA THR A 576 -5.73 2.67 -50.33
C THR A 576 -6.55 2.39 -51.59
N LEU A 577 -7.80 1.93 -51.44
CA LEU A 577 -8.69 1.70 -52.58
C LEU A 577 -8.89 2.98 -53.42
N ILE A 578 -9.05 4.13 -52.77
CA ILE A 578 -9.23 5.42 -53.45
C ILE A 578 -7.97 5.86 -54.19
N GLU A 579 -6.78 5.68 -53.59
CA GLU A 579 -5.50 5.98 -54.25
C GLU A 579 -5.28 5.12 -55.49
N GLU A 580 -5.54 3.81 -55.41
CA GLU A 580 -5.42 2.88 -56.55
C GLU A 580 -6.38 3.24 -57.70
N GLN A 581 -7.67 3.49 -57.39
CA GLN A 581 -8.63 3.86 -58.43
C GLN A 581 -8.35 5.25 -59.01
N LYS A 582 -7.81 6.19 -58.23
CA LYS A 582 -7.38 7.50 -58.71
C LYS A 582 -6.30 7.36 -59.78
N GLU A 583 -5.25 6.58 -59.55
CA GLU A 583 -4.19 6.36 -60.55
C GLU A 583 -4.74 5.77 -61.86
N GLU A 584 -5.70 4.85 -61.76
CA GLU A 584 -6.37 4.28 -62.93
C GLU A 584 -7.22 5.31 -63.70
N ILE A 585 -7.93 6.20 -63.00
CA ILE A 585 -8.68 7.31 -63.61
C ILE A 585 -7.71 8.28 -64.32
N GLU A 586 -6.57 8.59 -63.71
CA GLU A 586 -5.53 9.44 -64.31
C GLU A 586 -5.01 8.87 -65.63
N LYS A 587 -4.72 7.56 -65.66
CA LYS A 587 -4.32 6.85 -66.90
C LYS A 587 -5.39 6.91 -67.98
N ILE A 588 -6.67 6.78 -67.62
CA ILE A 588 -7.79 6.85 -68.57
C ILE A 588 -7.87 8.26 -69.19
N ILE A 589 -7.75 9.30 -68.38
CA ILE A 589 -7.81 10.71 -68.82
C ILE A 589 -6.62 11.05 -69.74
N GLU A 590 -5.39 10.67 -69.37
CA GLU A 590 -4.20 11.00 -70.16
C GLU A 590 -4.18 10.30 -71.52
N LYS A 591 -4.66 9.04 -71.57
CA LYS A 591 -4.81 8.30 -72.83
C LYS A 591 -5.85 8.93 -73.76
N ASP A 592 -6.92 9.51 -73.22
CA ASP A 592 -7.97 10.17 -74.00
C ASP A 592 -7.52 11.54 -74.53
N LYS A 593 -6.73 12.28 -73.74
CA LYS A 593 -6.15 13.57 -74.13
C LYS A 593 -5.16 13.47 -75.30
N SER A 594 -4.42 12.36 -75.39
CA SER A 594 -3.33 12.17 -76.35
C SER A 594 -3.74 11.47 -77.66
N ASN A 595 -4.95 10.96 -77.78
CA ASN A 595 -5.39 10.12 -78.92
C ASN A 595 -6.66 10.65 -79.59
N GLY A 596 -6.97 10.10 -80.77
CA GLY A 596 -8.21 10.36 -81.51
C GLY A 596 -8.38 11.82 -81.92
N VAL A 597 -9.62 12.32 -81.89
CA VAL A 597 -9.94 13.68 -82.33
C VAL A 597 -9.33 14.73 -81.39
N LYS A 598 -9.29 14.47 -80.07
CA LYS A 598 -8.71 15.40 -79.08
C LYS A 598 -7.20 15.55 -79.27
N GLY A 599 -6.50 14.46 -79.58
CA GLY A 599 -5.08 14.50 -79.94
C GLY A 599 -4.82 15.26 -81.26
N LEU A 600 -5.63 15.04 -82.30
CA LEU A 600 -5.50 15.79 -83.56
C LEU A 600 -5.66 17.30 -83.35
N LEU A 601 -6.67 17.71 -82.58
CA LEU A 601 -6.92 19.14 -82.30
C LEU A 601 -5.75 19.79 -81.56
N ARG A 602 -5.12 19.06 -80.62
CA ARG A 602 -3.90 19.52 -79.96
C ARG A 602 -2.76 19.70 -80.95
N GLU A 603 -2.49 18.69 -81.79
CA GLU A 603 -1.43 18.79 -82.79
C GLU A 603 -1.65 19.96 -83.76
N ILE A 604 -2.87 20.14 -84.28
CA ILE A 604 -3.18 21.28 -85.17
C ILE A 604 -2.99 22.62 -84.45
N HIS A 605 -3.34 22.72 -83.17
CA HIS A 605 -3.19 23.94 -82.38
C HIS A 605 -1.72 24.27 -82.09
N ASP A 606 -0.89 23.25 -81.83
CA ASP A 606 0.51 23.43 -81.39
C ASP A 606 1.49 23.61 -82.58
N HIS A 607 1.05 23.45 -83.83
CA HIS A 607 1.88 23.66 -85.04
C HIS A 607 1.92 25.13 -85.51
N ASN A 608 2.96 25.48 -86.29
CA ASN A 608 3.34 26.85 -86.67
C ASN A 608 2.33 27.65 -87.51
N THR A 609 1.27 27.06 -88.05
CA THR A 609 0.33 27.77 -88.95
C THR A 609 -1.09 27.32 -88.68
N THR A 610 -1.93 28.26 -88.26
CA THR A 610 -3.35 28.00 -88.02
C THR A 610 -4.18 28.25 -89.28
N LEU A 611 -5.41 27.72 -89.30
CA LEU A 611 -6.38 28.00 -90.35
C LEU A 611 -6.66 29.52 -90.47
N ASP A 612 -6.64 30.23 -89.34
CA ASP A 612 -6.79 31.69 -89.30
C ASP A 612 -5.62 32.41 -89.98
N ASP A 613 -4.39 31.90 -89.85
CA ASP A 613 -3.22 32.50 -90.50
C ASP A 613 -3.27 32.34 -92.02
N MET A 614 -3.68 31.17 -92.52
CA MET A 614 -3.94 30.95 -93.94
C MET A 614 -5.05 31.88 -94.47
N ALA A 615 -6.14 32.03 -93.72
CA ALA A 615 -7.26 32.89 -94.09
C ALA A 615 -6.85 34.38 -94.18
N LYS A 616 -5.94 34.84 -93.30
CA LYS A 616 -5.37 36.19 -93.37
C LYS A 616 -4.54 36.40 -94.63
N ILE A 617 -3.72 35.42 -95.03
CA ILE A 617 -2.88 35.52 -96.25
C ILE A 617 -3.77 35.60 -97.50
N ALA A 618 -4.78 34.73 -97.60
CA ALA A 618 -5.67 34.67 -98.77
C ALA A 618 -6.50 35.95 -98.98
N LYS A 619 -6.79 36.72 -97.91
CA LYS A 619 -7.61 37.93 -97.94
C LYS A 619 -6.82 39.24 -98.16
N ARG A 620 -5.50 39.19 -98.37
CA ARG A 620 -4.69 40.40 -98.57
C ARG A 620 -5.03 41.09 -99.89
N THR A 621 -5.33 42.39 -99.83
CA THR A 621 -5.59 43.23 -101.01
C THR A 621 -4.28 43.50 -101.75
N VAL A 622 -4.27 43.28 -103.07
CA VAL A 622 -3.05 43.32 -103.89
C VAL A 622 -3.16 44.45 -104.93
N SER A 623 -2.20 45.38 -104.94
CA SER A 623 -2.27 46.58 -105.80
C SER A 623 -1.44 46.45 -107.08
N LYS A 624 -0.53 45.48 -107.17
CA LYS A 624 0.32 45.21 -108.35
C LYS A 624 0.27 43.74 -108.77
N SER A 625 0.36 43.46 -110.07
CA SER A 625 0.35 42.07 -110.58
C SER A 625 1.51 41.22 -110.03
N SER A 626 2.67 41.84 -109.74
CA SER A 626 3.84 41.18 -109.17
C SER A 626 3.65 40.67 -107.73
N GLU A 627 2.69 41.21 -107.00
CA GLU A 627 2.41 40.84 -105.60
C GLU A 627 1.48 39.61 -105.48
N TYR A 628 0.72 39.28 -106.53
CA TYR A 628 -0.12 38.06 -106.56
C TYR A 628 0.72 36.79 -106.49
N SER A 629 1.87 36.77 -107.18
CA SER A 629 2.81 35.65 -107.13
C SER A 629 3.34 35.44 -105.71
N LYS A 630 3.76 36.51 -105.04
CA LYS A 630 4.25 36.46 -103.65
C LYS A 630 3.19 35.95 -102.67
N ASN A 631 1.96 36.45 -102.76
CA ASN A 631 0.86 36.01 -101.90
C ASN A 631 0.50 34.52 -102.13
N PHE A 632 0.55 34.06 -103.38
CA PHE A 632 0.33 32.65 -103.70
C PHE A 632 1.43 31.75 -103.12
N THR A 633 2.70 32.19 -103.18
CA THR A 633 3.82 31.47 -102.56
C THR A 633 3.63 31.35 -101.05
N GLU A 634 3.36 32.45 -100.37
CA GLU A 634 3.15 32.46 -98.91
C GLU A 634 1.93 31.61 -98.49
N LEU A 635 0.83 31.66 -99.25
CA LEU A 635 -0.34 30.84 -99.00
C LEU A 635 -0.05 29.34 -99.21
N SER A 636 0.73 29.02 -100.23
CA SER A 636 1.11 27.63 -100.55
C SER A 636 2.06 27.06 -99.50
N ASP A 637 2.96 27.86 -98.94
CA ASP A 637 3.80 27.46 -97.79
C ASP A 637 2.95 27.25 -96.53
N ALA A 638 2.05 28.18 -96.21
CA ALA A 638 1.16 28.08 -95.06
C ALA A 638 0.23 26.84 -95.14
N LEU A 639 -0.34 26.58 -96.31
CA LEU A 639 -1.19 25.41 -96.55
C LEU A 639 -0.39 24.11 -96.41
N LYS A 640 0.85 24.08 -96.90
CA LYS A 640 1.74 22.92 -96.72
C LYS A 640 1.94 22.60 -95.25
N TRP A 641 2.32 23.57 -94.43
CA TRP A 641 2.53 23.36 -92.99
C TRP A 641 1.29 22.85 -92.27
N TYR A 642 0.12 23.40 -92.62
CA TYR A 642 -1.16 22.97 -92.06
C TYR A 642 -1.52 21.53 -92.45
N LEU A 643 -1.36 21.17 -93.74
CA LEU A 643 -1.63 19.81 -94.22
C LEU A 643 -0.61 18.80 -93.69
N ASP A 644 0.64 19.18 -93.53
CA ASP A 644 1.70 18.34 -92.95
C ASP A 644 1.34 17.95 -91.51
N ALA A 645 0.89 18.87 -90.66
CA ALA A 645 0.46 18.56 -89.29
C ALA A 645 -0.62 17.46 -89.26
N ILE A 646 -1.63 17.59 -90.12
CA ILE A 646 -2.73 16.63 -90.23
C ILE A 646 -2.24 15.28 -90.78
N LEU A 647 -1.42 15.31 -91.83
CA LEU A 647 -0.90 14.11 -92.50
C LEU A 647 0.10 13.36 -91.61
N TYR A 648 0.93 14.05 -90.83
CA TYR A 648 1.84 13.43 -89.87
C TYR A 648 1.07 12.78 -88.72
N TYR A 649 0.10 13.47 -88.12
CA TYR A 649 -0.69 12.90 -87.03
C TYR A 649 -1.50 11.68 -87.49
N THR A 650 -2.16 11.77 -88.64
CA THR A 650 -2.93 10.65 -89.20
C THR A 650 -2.03 9.49 -89.64
N LYS A 651 -0.81 9.76 -90.13
CA LYS A 651 0.22 8.74 -90.40
C LYS A 651 0.63 8.02 -89.12
N ASP A 652 0.93 8.76 -88.06
CA ASP A 652 1.36 8.21 -86.77
C ASP A 652 0.27 7.37 -86.07
N LEU A 653 -1.00 7.73 -86.26
CA LEU A 653 -2.15 6.90 -85.84
C LEU A 653 -2.37 5.66 -86.72
N ALA A 654 -2.00 5.74 -87.99
CA ALA A 654 -2.14 4.63 -88.94
C ALA A 654 -0.98 3.62 -88.82
N MET A 655 0.15 3.95 -88.18
CA MET A 655 1.27 3.02 -87.97
C MET A 655 0.87 1.86 -87.04
N THR A 656 1.52 0.70 -87.23
CA THR A 656 1.28 -0.47 -86.37
C THR A 656 2.14 -0.37 -85.11
N THR A 657 1.50 -0.47 -83.94
CA THR A 657 2.17 -0.51 -82.63
C THR A 657 2.62 -1.93 -82.29
N ASN A 658 3.83 -2.08 -81.75
CA ASN A 658 4.32 -3.35 -81.23
C ASN A 658 3.64 -3.67 -79.87
N PRO A 659 2.97 -4.83 -79.70
CA PRO A 659 2.30 -5.18 -78.44
C PRO A 659 3.24 -5.20 -77.23
N ASP A 660 4.49 -5.64 -77.41
CA ASP A 660 5.46 -5.80 -76.32
C ASP A 660 6.20 -4.50 -75.96
N LYS A 661 6.17 -3.50 -76.87
CA LYS A 661 6.77 -2.18 -76.69
C LYS A 661 5.91 -1.11 -77.39
N PRO A 662 4.89 -0.56 -76.71
CA PRO A 662 3.94 0.38 -77.31
C PRO A 662 4.54 1.67 -77.88
N SER A 663 5.76 2.03 -77.46
CA SER A 663 6.52 3.18 -77.95
C SER A 663 7.20 2.95 -79.31
N GLU A 664 7.34 1.71 -79.77
CA GLU A 664 7.93 1.37 -81.07
C GLU A 664 6.82 1.21 -82.12
N LYS A 665 6.63 2.24 -82.96
CA LYS A 665 5.68 2.23 -84.08
C LYS A 665 6.38 1.86 -85.40
N ARG A 666 5.80 0.94 -86.18
CA ARG A 666 6.32 0.53 -87.49
C ARG A 666 5.37 0.93 -88.63
N GLY A 667 5.94 1.45 -89.71
CA GLY A 667 5.18 1.81 -90.91
C GLY A 667 4.50 0.59 -91.56
N ASN A 668 3.28 0.79 -92.05
CA ASN A 668 2.48 -0.17 -92.81
C ASN A 668 1.93 0.45 -94.11
N ASN A 669 1.16 -0.33 -94.86
CA ASN A 669 0.63 0.07 -96.17
C ASN A 669 -0.19 1.38 -96.12
N GLU A 670 -1.06 1.55 -95.12
CA GLU A 670 -1.88 2.76 -95.00
C GLU A 670 -1.04 3.99 -94.60
N SER A 671 -0.10 3.83 -93.66
CA SER A 671 0.83 4.93 -93.31
C SER A 671 1.74 5.33 -94.49
N ALA A 672 2.06 4.39 -95.40
CA ALA A 672 2.82 4.66 -96.61
C ALA A 672 1.99 5.40 -97.68
N LYS A 673 0.69 5.09 -97.79
CA LYS A 673 -0.24 5.83 -98.66
C LYS A 673 -0.42 7.28 -98.20
N LEU A 674 -0.52 7.51 -96.90
CA LEU A 674 -0.61 8.87 -96.32
C LEU A 674 0.66 9.68 -96.61
N ASP A 675 1.84 9.06 -96.44
CA ASP A 675 3.12 9.70 -96.79
C ASP A 675 3.23 9.99 -98.30
N LYS A 676 2.68 9.10 -99.14
CA LYS A 676 2.60 9.32 -100.60
C LYS A 676 1.72 10.52 -100.94
N ILE A 677 0.57 10.69 -100.28
CA ILE A 677 -0.30 11.86 -100.49
C ILE A 677 0.44 13.14 -100.12
N ARG A 678 1.11 13.17 -98.96
CA ARG A 678 1.95 14.30 -98.54
C ARG A 678 2.96 14.70 -99.62
N LEU A 679 3.73 13.73 -100.11
CA LEU A 679 4.74 13.97 -101.16
C LEU A 679 4.12 14.50 -102.46
N ARG A 680 2.93 14.04 -102.85
CA ARG A 680 2.26 14.49 -104.08
C ARG A 680 1.65 15.89 -103.94
N VAL A 681 1.10 16.23 -102.78
CA VAL A 681 0.64 17.60 -102.47
C VAL A 681 1.82 18.56 -102.53
N ASP A 682 2.93 18.21 -101.88
CA ASP A 682 4.16 18.99 -101.89
C ASP A 682 4.67 19.24 -103.31
N ALA A 683 4.76 18.19 -104.13
CA ALA A 683 5.23 18.30 -105.51
C ALA A 683 4.33 19.22 -106.35
N LEU A 684 3.00 19.13 -106.19
CA LEU A 684 2.05 19.99 -106.89
C LEU A 684 2.17 21.44 -106.45
N LEU A 685 2.20 21.71 -105.14
CA LEU A 685 2.33 23.08 -104.61
C LEU A 685 3.66 23.69 -105.02
N GLU A 686 4.77 22.96 -104.94
CA GLU A 686 6.09 23.45 -105.34
C GLU A 686 6.15 23.81 -106.83
N TYR A 687 5.52 22.99 -107.68
CA TYR A 687 5.42 23.27 -109.10
C TYR A 687 4.57 24.51 -109.43
N LEU A 688 3.51 24.75 -108.65
CA LEU A 688 2.66 25.93 -108.84
C LEU A 688 3.30 27.22 -108.28
N LYS A 689 4.16 27.11 -107.27
CA LYS A 689 4.89 28.26 -106.68
C LYS A 689 5.93 28.85 -107.63
N TYR A 690 6.63 28.00 -108.40
CA TYR A 690 7.78 28.45 -109.20
C TYR A 690 7.39 28.84 -110.63
N HIS A 691 7.67 30.11 -110.99
CA HIS A 691 7.49 30.61 -112.36
C HIS A 691 8.82 30.66 -113.11
N ASP A 692 9.03 29.73 -114.04
CA ASP A 692 10.14 29.76 -115.00
C ASP A 692 9.93 30.91 -116.01
N PRO A 693 10.90 31.80 -116.28
CA PRO A 693 10.78 32.87 -117.26
C PRO A 693 10.37 32.40 -118.67
N ASP A 694 10.74 31.18 -119.06
CA ASP A 694 10.38 30.58 -120.36
C ASP A 694 8.96 29.99 -120.37
N ARG A 695 8.29 29.93 -119.21
CA ARG A 695 6.95 29.37 -119.04
C ARG A 695 5.90 30.48 -119.06
N LYS A 696 5.12 30.55 -120.13
CA LYS A 696 4.08 31.58 -120.32
C LYS A 696 2.84 31.42 -119.42
N TYR A 697 2.55 30.21 -118.92
CA TYR A 697 1.36 29.91 -118.11
C TYR A 697 1.69 29.01 -116.92
N ILE A 698 1.23 29.37 -115.72
CA ILE A 698 1.41 28.59 -114.46
C ILE A 698 0.55 27.31 -114.45
N PHE A 699 -0.53 27.29 -115.22
CA PHE A 699 -1.32 26.08 -115.46
C PHE A 699 -1.05 25.57 -116.87
N ASP A 700 -0.46 24.37 -116.95
CA ASP A 700 -0.09 23.70 -118.19
C ASP A 700 -0.22 22.18 -118.04
N HIS A 701 0.22 21.43 -119.06
CA HIS A 701 0.15 19.97 -119.05
C HIS A 701 0.89 19.31 -117.88
N ASN A 702 1.92 19.95 -117.30
CA ASN A 702 2.67 19.40 -116.18
C ASN A 702 1.93 19.61 -114.85
N SER A 703 1.29 20.75 -114.62
CA SER A 703 0.47 20.95 -113.42
C SER A 703 -0.76 20.04 -113.45
N THR A 704 -1.35 19.80 -114.63
CA THR A 704 -2.41 18.80 -114.80
C THR A 704 -1.93 17.38 -114.46
N ARG A 705 -0.71 17.01 -114.86
CA ARG A 705 -0.12 15.72 -114.50
C ARG A 705 0.04 15.57 -112.98
N TYR A 706 0.64 16.55 -112.31
CA TYR A 706 0.83 16.49 -110.85
C TYR A 706 -0.49 16.43 -110.08
N LEU A 707 -1.52 17.16 -110.54
CA LEU A 707 -2.87 17.09 -109.95
C LEU A 707 -3.49 15.70 -110.13
N THR A 708 -3.28 15.06 -111.29
CA THR A 708 -3.77 13.70 -111.57
C THR A 708 -3.10 12.68 -110.63
N GLU A 709 -1.78 12.75 -110.47
CA GLU A 709 -1.02 11.85 -109.58
C GLU A 709 -1.43 12.00 -108.09
N LEU A 710 -1.78 13.22 -107.68
CA LEU A 710 -2.33 13.49 -106.35
C LEU A 710 -3.71 12.86 -106.19
N ASN A 711 -4.61 13.05 -107.16
CA ASN A 711 -5.96 12.45 -107.16
C ASN A 711 -5.93 10.92 -107.11
N GLU A 712 -5.02 10.28 -107.85
CA GLU A 712 -4.81 8.83 -107.78
C GLU A 712 -4.34 8.38 -106.39
N SER A 713 -3.45 9.15 -105.76
CA SER A 713 -2.95 8.84 -104.42
C SER A 713 -4.05 8.98 -103.36
N ILE A 714 -4.90 10.01 -103.45
CA ILE A 714 -6.07 10.20 -102.57
C ILE A 714 -7.10 9.08 -102.79
N SER A 715 -7.38 8.73 -104.04
CA SER A 715 -8.33 7.65 -104.39
C SER A 715 -7.86 6.28 -103.86
N SER A 716 -6.55 6.08 -103.70
CA SER A 716 -5.97 4.84 -103.17
C SER A 716 -6.14 4.64 -101.65
N LEU A 717 -6.50 5.69 -100.90
CA LEU A 717 -7.01 5.56 -99.54
C LEU A 717 -8.41 4.94 -99.61
N SER A 718 -8.59 3.71 -99.12
CA SER A 718 -9.89 3.04 -99.14
C SER A 718 -10.54 3.01 -97.76
N PRO A 719 -11.81 3.43 -97.61
CA PRO A 719 -12.58 3.29 -96.37
C PRO A 719 -12.65 1.85 -95.86
N SER A 720 -12.68 0.87 -96.77
CA SER A 720 -12.81 -0.56 -96.43
C SER A 720 -11.61 -1.14 -95.68
N THR A 721 -10.45 -0.48 -95.75
CA THR A 721 -9.22 -0.91 -95.07
C THR A 721 -9.02 -0.25 -93.71
N PHE A 722 -9.89 0.68 -93.28
CA PHE A 722 -9.71 1.42 -92.03
C PHE A 722 -10.09 0.66 -90.75
N HIS A 723 -10.56 -0.59 -90.86
CA HIS A 723 -10.79 -1.46 -89.72
C HIS A 723 -9.47 -1.86 -89.04
N GLY A 724 -9.33 -1.50 -87.76
CA GLY A 724 -8.15 -1.81 -86.93
C GLY A 724 -7.24 -0.62 -86.61
N PHE A 725 -7.45 0.56 -87.20
CA PHE A 725 -6.69 1.77 -86.89
C PHE A 725 -7.37 2.62 -85.81
N HIS A 726 -6.58 3.39 -85.04
CA HIS A 726 -7.02 4.06 -83.82
C HIS A 726 -7.94 5.29 -84.01
N ASN A 727 -8.44 5.57 -85.22
CA ASN A 727 -9.59 6.46 -85.47
C ASN A 727 -9.99 6.43 -86.97
N PRO A 728 -10.84 5.50 -87.43
CA PRO A 728 -11.20 5.41 -88.86
C PRO A 728 -11.86 6.70 -89.39
N LEU A 729 -12.59 7.41 -88.52
CA LEU A 729 -13.28 8.65 -88.87
C LEU A 729 -12.30 9.78 -89.29
N LEU A 730 -11.10 9.83 -88.72
CA LEU A 730 -10.10 10.84 -89.09
C LEU A 730 -9.52 10.58 -90.50
N LEU A 731 -9.35 9.31 -90.87
CA LEU A 731 -8.88 8.94 -92.21
C LEU A 731 -9.95 9.18 -93.27
N ASP A 732 -11.23 8.92 -92.94
CA ASP A 732 -12.37 9.26 -93.81
C ASP A 732 -12.49 10.78 -94.02
N ALA A 733 -12.36 11.56 -92.95
CA ALA A 733 -12.42 13.02 -93.02
C ALA A 733 -11.27 13.62 -93.85
N LEU A 734 -10.05 13.10 -93.68
CA LEU A 734 -8.88 13.51 -94.47
C LEU A 734 -9.09 13.22 -95.96
N LYS A 735 -9.55 12.01 -96.31
CA LYS A 735 -9.82 11.64 -97.70
C LYS A 735 -10.86 12.58 -98.32
N ALA A 736 -11.99 12.76 -97.66
CA ALA A 736 -13.07 13.64 -98.15
C ALA A 736 -12.61 15.09 -98.33
N GLY A 737 -11.81 15.62 -97.40
CA GLY A 737 -11.25 16.97 -97.49
C GLY A 737 -10.27 17.14 -98.66
N MET A 738 -9.39 16.16 -98.87
CA MET A 738 -8.39 16.18 -99.94
C MET A 738 -9.02 16.04 -101.33
N GLU A 739 -10.07 15.23 -101.49
CA GLU A 739 -10.85 15.13 -102.74
C GLU A 739 -11.47 16.49 -103.11
N LYS A 740 -12.07 17.19 -102.14
CA LYS A 740 -12.63 18.52 -102.38
C LYS A 740 -11.58 19.58 -102.71
N PHE A 741 -10.40 19.48 -102.12
CA PHE A 741 -9.30 20.38 -102.41
C PHE A 741 -8.81 20.24 -103.85
N THR A 742 -8.59 19.01 -104.32
CA THR A 742 -8.13 18.75 -105.70
C THR A 742 -9.20 19.05 -106.75
N ASP A 743 -10.49 18.87 -106.43
CA ASP A 743 -11.61 19.30 -107.26
C ASP A 743 -11.50 20.79 -107.61
N GLN A 744 -11.23 21.66 -106.61
CA GLN A 744 -11.10 23.09 -106.84
C GLN A 744 -9.91 23.45 -107.74
N LEU A 745 -8.77 22.78 -107.59
CA LEU A 745 -7.60 22.99 -108.43
C LEU A 745 -7.82 22.54 -109.89
N SER A 746 -8.73 21.59 -110.12
CA SER A 746 -9.03 21.09 -111.47
C SER A 746 -9.76 22.10 -112.36
N CYS A 747 -10.33 23.16 -111.78
CA CYS A 747 -11.07 24.20 -112.49
C CYS A 747 -10.17 25.21 -113.24
N ALA A 748 -8.84 25.14 -113.09
CA ALA A 748 -7.91 26.08 -113.72
C ALA A 748 -7.79 25.89 -115.25
N TYR A 749 -7.75 26.99 -116.01
CA TYR A 749 -7.68 26.95 -117.48
C TYR A 749 -6.29 26.49 -118.00
N VAL A 750 -6.28 25.55 -118.96
CA VAL A 750 -5.08 25.05 -119.66
C VAL A 750 -5.28 25.12 -121.19
N ASN A 751 -4.32 25.70 -121.92
CA ASN A 751 -4.42 25.93 -123.37
C ASN A 751 -4.46 24.63 -124.22
N LYS A 752 -5.45 24.51 -125.10
CA LYS A 752 -5.73 23.34 -125.99
C LYS A 752 -4.58 22.93 -126.92
N TYR A 753 -3.71 23.86 -127.32
CA TYR A 753 -2.62 23.63 -128.27
C TYR A 753 -1.25 23.49 -127.62
N SER A 754 -1.17 23.63 -126.28
CA SER A 754 0.08 23.50 -125.54
C SER A 754 0.70 22.11 -125.78
N GLY A 755 1.73 22.04 -126.64
CA GLY A 755 2.47 20.82 -126.98
C GLY A 755 2.14 20.10 -128.32
N LYS A 756 1.39 20.67 -129.28
CA LYS A 756 1.05 20.02 -130.57
C LYS A 756 2.16 20.11 -131.65
N ARG A 757 2.30 19.10 -132.54
CA ARG A 757 3.27 19.02 -133.69
C ARG A 757 2.58 18.52 -135.00
N PHE A 758 3.11 18.86 -136.19
CA PHE A 758 2.57 18.44 -137.51
C PHE A 758 2.62 16.93 -137.76
N GLY A 759 1.65 16.43 -138.55
CA GLY A 759 1.60 15.05 -139.03
C GLY A 759 2.19 14.85 -140.45
N PRO A 760 2.16 13.62 -141.00
CA PRO A 760 2.69 13.31 -142.34
C PRO A 760 1.90 13.99 -143.48
N LEU A 761 2.59 14.62 -144.44
CA LEU A 761 1.96 15.38 -145.55
C LEU A 761 1.63 14.54 -146.80
N THR A 762 2.16 13.33 -146.90
CA THR A 762 1.89 12.41 -148.02
C THR A 762 1.54 11.04 -147.48
N GLU A 763 0.68 10.33 -148.20
CA GLU A 763 0.28 8.96 -147.92
C GLU A 763 0.41 8.10 -149.18
N GLN A 764 0.55 6.78 -149.02
CA GLN A 764 0.55 5.88 -150.16
C GLN A 764 -0.89 5.49 -150.48
N ASP A 765 -1.31 5.73 -151.73
CA ASP A 765 -2.59 5.25 -152.24
C ASP A 765 -2.46 3.78 -152.59
N LYS A 766 -3.00 2.93 -151.71
CA LYS A 766 -2.95 1.48 -151.84
C LYS A 766 -3.95 0.93 -152.88
N THR A 767 -4.81 1.78 -153.46
CA THR A 767 -5.81 1.34 -154.45
C THR A 767 -5.23 1.13 -155.86
N LYS A 768 -4.02 1.64 -156.14
CA LYS A 768 -3.27 1.43 -157.40
C LYS A 768 -2.09 0.46 -157.16
N LYS A 769 -1.71 -0.35 -158.16
CA LYS A 769 -0.52 -1.25 -158.11
C LYS A 769 0.45 -0.98 -159.27
N PRO A 770 1.72 -0.61 -159.00
CA PRO A 770 2.29 -0.35 -157.67
C PRO A 770 1.68 0.90 -157.00
N ALA A 771 1.72 0.94 -155.66
CA ALA A 771 1.08 2.00 -154.86
C ALA A 771 1.74 3.36 -155.12
N ASP A 772 0.92 4.37 -155.43
CA ASP A 772 1.38 5.70 -155.83
C ASP A 772 1.35 6.67 -154.63
N LYS A 773 2.25 7.64 -154.61
CA LYS A 773 2.37 8.57 -153.48
C LYS A 773 1.44 9.78 -153.70
N VAL A 774 0.42 9.90 -152.86
CA VAL A 774 -0.58 11.00 -152.92
C VAL A 774 -0.47 11.92 -151.72
N LEU A 775 -1.05 13.12 -151.79
CA LEU A 775 -1.11 14.04 -150.65
C LEU A 775 -2.03 13.49 -149.56
N SER A 776 -1.63 13.60 -148.29
CA SER A 776 -2.50 13.30 -147.14
C SER A 776 -3.57 14.37 -146.98
N ALA A 777 -4.52 14.18 -146.05
CA ALA A 777 -5.49 15.24 -145.72
C ALA A 777 -4.79 16.54 -145.27
N GLU A 778 -3.78 16.42 -144.40
CA GLU A 778 -2.95 17.56 -143.97
C GLU A 778 -2.19 18.15 -145.16
N GLY A 779 -1.59 17.30 -146.01
CA GLY A 779 -0.88 17.73 -147.23
C GLY A 779 -1.75 18.49 -148.23
N ARG A 780 -2.99 18.03 -148.47
CA ARG A 780 -3.97 18.70 -149.33
C ARG A 780 -4.33 20.08 -148.80
N ASN A 781 -4.52 20.21 -147.49
CA ASN A 781 -4.82 21.49 -146.86
C ASN A 781 -3.65 22.46 -146.99
N CYS A 782 -2.42 22.01 -146.75
CA CYS A 782 -1.22 22.83 -146.94
C CYS A 782 -1.04 23.29 -148.40
N ALA A 783 -1.26 22.39 -149.37
CA ALA A 783 -1.14 22.72 -150.80
C ALA A 783 -2.17 23.79 -151.24
N LYS A 784 -3.43 23.69 -150.78
CA LYS A 784 -4.47 24.70 -151.05
C LYS A 784 -4.08 26.08 -150.53
N VAL A 785 -3.51 26.15 -149.32
CA VAL A 785 -3.03 27.41 -148.75
C VAL A 785 -1.91 28.00 -149.62
N CYS A 786 -0.96 27.17 -150.08
CA CYS A 786 0.14 27.60 -150.93
C CYS A 786 -0.34 28.20 -152.26
N LEU A 787 -1.24 27.52 -152.98
CA LEU A 787 -1.78 28.01 -154.27
C LEU A 787 -2.58 29.31 -154.11
N THR A 788 -3.29 29.48 -153.00
CA THR A 788 -4.06 30.71 -152.73
C THR A 788 -3.15 31.93 -152.52
N ILE A 789 -1.97 31.73 -151.93
CA ILE A 789 -1.02 32.81 -151.65
C ILE A 789 -0.23 33.20 -152.92
N LEU A 790 -0.05 32.28 -153.87
CA LEU A 790 0.76 32.48 -155.08
C LEU A 790 0.29 33.66 -155.93
N GLU A 791 -1.02 33.81 -156.15
CA GLU A 791 -1.63 34.94 -156.88
C GLU A 791 -1.18 36.30 -156.33
N ARG A 792 -1.33 36.47 -155.01
CA ARG A 792 -0.96 37.71 -154.33
C ARG A 792 0.54 37.98 -154.47
N VAL A 793 1.36 36.96 -154.19
CA VAL A 793 2.83 37.11 -154.27
C VAL A 793 3.27 37.48 -155.68
N PHE A 794 2.67 36.89 -156.72
CA PHE A 794 3.01 37.24 -158.10
C PHE A 794 2.65 38.69 -158.44
N HIS A 795 1.43 39.14 -158.15
CA HIS A 795 0.99 40.49 -158.47
C HIS A 795 1.74 41.56 -157.67
N ASP A 796 1.91 41.37 -156.37
CA ASP A 796 2.57 42.34 -155.49
C ASP A 796 4.04 42.52 -155.88
N LEU A 797 4.76 41.42 -156.16
CA LEU A 797 6.16 41.50 -156.60
C LEU A 797 6.30 42.04 -158.03
N SER A 798 5.35 41.73 -158.92
CA SER A 798 5.32 42.31 -160.28
C SER A 798 5.14 43.82 -160.23
N TRP A 799 4.23 44.29 -159.36
CA TRP A 799 3.99 45.71 -159.14
C TRP A 799 5.23 46.42 -158.61
N LEU A 800 5.91 45.79 -157.65
CA LEU A 800 7.14 46.32 -157.08
C LEU A 800 8.27 46.40 -158.12
N LEU A 801 8.44 45.36 -158.94
CA LEU A 801 9.39 45.36 -160.05
C LEU A 801 9.08 46.50 -161.06
N LYS A 802 7.81 46.69 -161.42
CA LYS A 802 7.40 47.73 -162.38
C LYS A 802 7.69 49.15 -161.88
N ASN A 803 7.46 49.43 -160.60
CA ASN A 803 7.63 50.77 -160.04
C ASN A 803 9.08 51.09 -159.63
N CYS A 804 9.92 50.08 -159.38
CA CYS A 804 11.31 50.27 -158.99
C CYS A 804 12.32 50.24 -160.16
N LYS A 805 11.86 50.02 -161.41
CA LYS A 805 12.72 49.98 -162.60
C LYS A 805 13.39 51.33 -162.91
N GLU A 806 14.29 51.36 -163.89
CA GLU A 806 15.10 52.55 -164.25
C GLU A 806 14.29 53.85 -164.41
N ASN A 807 13.12 53.77 -165.07
CA ASN A 807 12.20 54.89 -165.26
C ASN A 807 10.96 54.81 -164.34
N GLY A 808 11.04 54.02 -163.27
CA GLY A 808 9.96 53.81 -162.32
C GLY A 808 9.94 54.85 -161.20
N ASN A 809 8.75 55.17 -160.70
CA ASN A 809 8.53 56.22 -159.70
C ASN A 809 9.23 55.96 -158.35
N TRP A 810 9.63 54.72 -158.05
CA TRP A 810 10.15 54.32 -156.74
C TRP A 810 11.64 53.98 -156.73
N ARG A 811 12.34 54.12 -157.87
CA ARG A 811 13.73 53.68 -158.00
C ARG A 811 14.66 54.25 -156.93
N SER A 812 14.62 55.56 -156.70
CA SER A 812 15.53 56.26 -155.77
C SER A 812 14.99 56.39 -154.35
N LEU A 813 13.80 55.85 -154.06
CA LEU A 813 13.15 55.99 -152.78
C LEU A 813 13.69 54.98 -151.75
N GLN A 814 13.90 55.43 -150.51
CA GLN A 814 14.21 54.57 -149.36
C GLN A 814 12.95 53.94 -148.75
N ILE A 815 13.11 52.90 -147.93
CA ILE A 815 12.01 52.16 -147.29
C ILE A 815 11.70 52.74 -145.90
N ASN A 816 11.05 53.90 -145.86
CA ASN A 816 10.55 54.51 -144.61
C ASN A 816 9.16 55.11 -144.76
N THR A 817 8.51 55.40 -143.63
CA THR A 817 7.18 56.04 -143.60
C THR A 817 7.18 57.43 -142.96
N TYR A 818 8.25 57.83 -142.26
CA TYR A 818 8.32 59.14 -141.60
C TYR A 818 8.43 60.34 -142.56
N ARG A 819 8.70 60.11 -143.84
CA ARG A 819 8.60 61.13 -144.90
C ARG A 819 7.43 60.86 -145.85
N ASP A 820 6.50 60.00 -145.47
CA ASP A 820 5.38 59.53 -146.29
C ASP A 820 5.83 58.99 -147.66
N VAL A 821 6.82 58.08 -147.64
CA VAL A 821 7.42 57.56 -148.87
C VAL A 821 6.57 56.39 -149.40
N PRO A 822 6.08 56.44 -150.66
CA PRO A 822 5.20 55.41 -151.21
C PRO A 822 5.73 53.98 -151.12
N LEU A 823 7.06 53.80 -151.30
CA LEU A 823 7.69 52.48 -151.19
C LEU A 823 7.60 51.92 -149.76
N GLY A 824 7.81 52.74 -148.73
CA GLY A 824 7.65 52.32 -147.33
C GLY A 824 6.20 52.01 -146.98
N ASN A 825 5.26 52.84 -147.44
CA ASN A 825 3.83 52.63 -147.24
C ASN A 825 3.35 51.30 -147.86
N PHE A 826 3.86 50.93 -149.05
CA PHE A 826 3.57 49.64 -149.66
C PHE A 826 4.01 48.46 -148.77
N PHE A 827 5.22 48.49 -148.21
CA PHE A 827 5.63 47.41 -147.32
C PHE A 827 4.82 47.37 -146.02
N GLN A 828 4.36 48.52 -145.54
CA GLN A 828 3.45 48.58 -144.39
C GLN A 828 2.09 47.94 -144.71
N THR A 829 1.52 48.16 -145.90
CA THR A 829 0.27 47.49 -146.32
C THR A 829 0.46 45.98 -146.53
N CYS A 830 1.68 45.53 -146.89
CA CYS A 830 2.04 44.12 -146.87
C CYS A 830 2.24 43.53 -145.46
N GLY A 831 2.10 44.34 -144.39
CA GLY A 831 2.13 43.90 -143.00
C GLY A 831 3.51 44.00 -142.32
N TYR A 832 4.50 44.63 -142.94
CA TYR A 832 5.80 44.85 -142.30
C TYR A 832 5.77 46.08 -141.39
N THR A 833 6.42 45.99 -140.23
CA THR A 833 6.74 47.18 -139.43
C THR A 833 7.87 47.95 -140.12
N VAL A 834 7.56 49.11 -140.68
CA VAL A 834 8.52 49.97 -141.38
C VAL A 834 8.96 51.11 -140.47
N ASN A 835 10.21 51.57 -140.61
CA ASN A 835 10.76 52.62 -139.78
C ASN A 835 9.97 53.94 -139.94
N SER A 836 9.45 54.44 -138.83
CA SER A 836 8.62 55.64 -138.76
C SER A 836 9.27 56.78 -137.97
N GLU A 837 10.56 56.67 -137.63
CA GLU A 837 11.32 57.72 -136.94
C GLU A 837 12.60 58.08 -137.70
N THR A 838 12.85 59.38 -137.92
CA THR A 838 14.04 59.87 -138.63
C THR A 838 15.31 59.60 -137.82
N GLY A 839 16.33 59.02 -138.46
CA GLY A 839 17.66 58.82 -137.86
C GLY A 839 17.80 57.59 -136.95
N LYS A 840 16.74 56.79 -136.79
CA LYS A 840 16.77 55.48 -136.10
C LYS A 840 16.50 54.34 -137.07
N GLN A 841 16.65 53.11 -136.59
CA GLN A 841 16.15 51.92 -137.27
C GLN A 841 15.29 51.11 -136.30
N THR A 842 13.98 51.39 -136.27
CA THR A 842 13.02 50.72 -135.37
C THR A 842 12.13 49.72 -136.08
N GLY A 843 12.17 49.66 -137.41
CA GLY A 843 11.39 48.73 -138.23
C GLY A 843 12.13 47.44 -138.58
N HIS A 844 11.39 46.49 -139.14
CA HIS A 844 11.92 45.22 -139.67
C HIS A 844 12.73 45.41 -140.97
N LEU A 845 12.43 46.45 -141.76
CA LEU A 845 13.04 46.69 -143.07
C LEU A 845 14.13 47.77 -143.02
N GLN A 846 15.16 47.62 -143.84
CA GLN A 846 16.35 48.47 -143.79
C GLN A 846 16.13 49.89 -144.37
N ASP A 847 16.18 50.91 -143.52
CA ASP A 847 16.08 52.31 -143.91
C ASP A 847 17.44 53.01 -143.93
N LYS A 848 18.32 52.56 -144.84
CA LYS A 848 19.63 53.20 -145.09
C LYS A 848 19.62 53.91 -146.42
N ALA A 849 20.38 55.00 -146.56
CA ALA A 849 20.43 55.80 -147.79
C ALA A 849 20.86 54.98 -149.02
N CYS A 850 21.65 53.92 -148.84
CA CYS A 850 22.07 53.00 -149.90
C CYS A 850 21.07 51.88 -150.22
N MET A 851 19.97 51.76 -149.47
CA MET A 851 18.92 50.77 -149.72
C MET A 851 17.70 51.47 -150.31
N THR A 852 17.60 51.45 -151.63
CA THR A 852 16.55 52.12 -152.40
C THR A 852 15.74 51.11 -153.22
N GLY A 853 14.63 51.57 -153.82
CA GLY A 853 13.85 50.75 -154.75
C GLY A 853 14.69 50.09 -155.85
N GLN A 854 15.76 50.72 -156.33
CA GLN A 854 16.69 50.14 -157.30
C GLN A 854 17.26 48.80 -156.79
N ASN A 855 17.69 48.74 -155.53
CA ASN A 855 18.24 47.52 -154.96
C ASN A 855 17.20 46.40 -154.91
N ILE A 856 15.93 46.75 -154.67
CA ILE A 856 14.85 45.77 -154.68
C ILE A 856 14.58 45.27 -156.10
N HIS A 857 14.62 46.16 -157.09
CA HIS A 857 14.50 45.78 -158.51
C HIS A 857 15.57 44.76 -158.92
N GLU A 858 16.83 45.02 -158.56
CA GLU A 858 17.97 44.12 -158.80
C GLU A 858 17.84 42.77 -158.05
N LEU A 859 17.13 42.75 -156.92
CA LEU A 859 16.85 41.50 -156.19
C LEU A 859 15.71 40.67 -156.80
N LEU A 860 14.83 41.29 -157.59
CA LEU A 860 13.68 40.63 -158.19
C LEU A 860 13.94 40.16 -159.62
N PHE A 861 14.79 40.88 -160.35
CA PHE A 861 15.06 40.64 -161.77
C PHE A 861 16.54 40.30 -162.05
N SER A 862 16.75 39.31 -162.91
CA SER A 862 18.00 39.13 -163.66
C SER A 862 17.72 38.48 -165.01
N GLU A 863 18.41 38.95 -166.06
CA GLU A 863 18.27 38.38 -167.42
C GLU A 863 18.93 37.00 -167.54
N SER A 864 20.00 36.77 -166.76
CA SER A 864 20.85 35.57 -166.83
C SER A 864 20.73 34.65 -165.62
N GLU A 865 20.40 35.16 -164.42
CA GLU A 865 20.34 34.34 -163.20
C GLU A 865 19.00 33.65 -163.00
N VAL A 866 19.04 32.31 -162.95
CA VAL A 866 17.83 31.47 -162.75
C VAL A 866 17.22 31.61 -161.34
N LYS A 867 17.98 32.13 -160.36
CA LYS A 867 17.54 32.24 -158.96
C LYS A 867 16.58 33.40 -158.70
N ARG A 868 16.42 34.33 -159.65
CA ARG A 868 15.52 35.48 -159.52
C ARG A 868 14.14 35.12 -160.04
N VAL A 869 13.13 35.76 -159.47
CA VAL A 869 11.72 35.42 -159.76
C VAL A 869 11.25 35.94 -161.12
N PHE A 870 11.85 37.03 -161.62
CA PHE A 870 11.59 37.60 -162.94
C PHE A 870 12.82 37.57 -163.84
N ARG A 871 12.61 37.35 -165.16
CA ARG A 871 13.66 37.30 -166.18
C ARG A 871 13.66 38.47 -167.17
N HIS A 872 12.81 39.46 -166.95
CA HIS A 872 12.83 40.71 -167.71
C HIS A 872 12.75 41.90 -166.74
N LYS A 873 13.47 42.98 -167.05
CA LYS A 873 13.55 44.20 -166.21
C LYS A 873 12.23 44.94 -166.02
N ASP A 874 11.18 44.45 -166.65
CA ASP A 874 9.84 45.01 -166.66
C ASP A 874 8.86 43.84 -166.58
N ALA A 875 8.03 43.82 -165.54
CA ALA A 875 7.14 42.69 -165.25
C ALA A 875 6.18 42.41 -166.41
N ASP A 876 5.70 43.47 -167.08
CA ASP A 876 4.76 43.37 -168.20
C ASP A 876 5.37 42.68 -169.43
N LYS A 877 6.70 42.67 -169.54
CA LYS A 877 7.45 42.06 -170.65
C LYS A 877 8.09 40.73 -170.26
N ASP A 878 7.97 40.31 -169.00
CA ASP A 878 8.54 39.05 -168.54
C ASP A 878 7.72 37.86 -169.05
N LYS A 879 8.38 37.05 -169.89
CA LYS A 879 7.79 35.86 -170.53
C LYS A 879 8.23 34.56 -169.86
N TYR A 880 9.36 34.56 -169.15
CA TYR A 880 10.04 33.32 -168.76
C TYR A 880 10.47 33.29 -167.28
N GLY A 881 10.07 34.26 -166.47
CA GLY A 881 10.31 34.25 -165.02
C GLY A 881 9.69 33.04 -164.34
N SER A 882 10.38 32.50 -163.33
CA SER A 882 9.92 31.32 -162.58
C SER A 882 8.55 31.56 -161.93
N LEU A 883 8.34 32.76 -161.38
CA LEU A 883 7.07 33.11 -160.74
C LEU A 883 5.96 33.32 -161.77
N ARG A 884 6.28 33.94 -162.92
CA ARG A 884 5.36 34.07 -164.06
C ARG A 884 4.95 32.69 -164.58
N ASN A 885 5.88 31.75 -164.73
CA ASN A 885 5.55 30.39 -165.18
C ASN A 885 4.63 29.66 -164.20
N LEU A 886 4.90 29.75 -162.89
CA LEU A 886 4.04 29.15 -161.88
C LEU A 886 2.62 29.75 -161.88
N HIS A 887 2.54 31.08 -162.04
CA HIS A 887 1.28 31.78 -162.18
C HIS A 887 0.55 31.37 -163.47
N ASN A 888 1.24 31.30 -164.61
CA ASN A 888 0.67 30.81 -165.87
C ASN A 888 0.16 29.37 -165.75
N TYR A 889 0.87 28.47 -165.04
CA TYR A 889 0.38 27.11 -164.81
C TYR A 889 -0.87 27.08 -163.93
N LEU A 890 -1.00 28.03 -162.99
CA LEU A 890 -2.21 28.19 -162.20
C LEU A 890 -3.36 28.70 -163.08
N ASP A 891 -3.11 29.66 -163.96
CA ASP A 891 -4.07 30.14 -164.96
C ASP A 891 -4.48 29.03 -165.93
N ASP A 892 -3.54 28.23 -166.44
CA ASP A 892 -3.81 27.07 -167.29
C ASP A 892 -4.66 26.04 -166.55
N TYR A 893 -4.35 25.79 -165.26
CA TYR A 893 -5.17 24.93 -164.42
C TYR A 893 -6.60 25.46 -164.29
N TYR A 894 -6.78 26.76 -164.03
CA TYR A 894 -8.11 27.38 -164.01
C TYR A 894 -8.80 27.26 -165.37
N TYR A 895 -8.11 27.54 -166.48
CA TYR A 895 -8.67 27.41 -167.81
C TYR A 895 -9.15 25.97 -168.09
N VAL A 896 -8.28 24.98 -167.90
CA VAL A 896 -8.58 23.57 -168.19
C VAL A 896 -9.70 23.05 -167.30
N THR A 897 -9.71 23.39 -166.01
CA THR A 897 -10.75 22.92 -165.08
C THR A 897 -12.13 23.50 -165.41
N HIS A 898 -12.20 24.67 -166.05
CA HIS A 898 -13.47 25.25 -166.50
C HIS A 898 -13.91 24.81 -167.91
N LEU A 899 -13.13 23.96 -168.59
CA LEU A 899 -13.58 23.27 -169.81
C LEU A 899 -14.48 22.06 -169.51
N GLU A 900 -14.46 21.57 -168.28
CA GLU A 900 -15.20 20.37 -167.88
C GLU A 900 -16.71 20.62 -167.94
N TYR A 901 -17.42 19.79 -168.72
CA TYR A 901 -18.88 19.87 -168.82
C TYR A 901 -19.52 19.30 -167.55
N HIS A 902 -20.20 20.15 -166.78
CA HIS A 902 -21.00 19.71 -165.64
C HIS A 902 -22.46 19.52 -166.08
N PRO A 903 -22.99 18.28 -166.14
CA PRO A 903 -24.33 17.99 -166.68
C PRO A 903 -25.50 18.55 -165.85
N SER A 904 -25.25 19.08 -164.65
CA SER A 904 -26.29 19.69 -163.79
C SER A 904 -25.70 20.81 -162.93
N PRO A 905 -25.34 21.96 -163.52
CA PRO A 905 -24.69 23.04 -162.79
C PRO A 905 -25.68 23.70 -161.83
N ARG A 906 -25.23 23.98 -160.59
CA ARG A 906 -26.03 24.67 -159.55
C ARG A 906 -25.67 26.15 -159.51
N ALA A 907 -26.67 26.99 -159.26
CA ALA A 907 -26.44 28.43 -159.08
C ALA A 907 -25.64 28.69 -157.78
N PRO A 908 -24.65 29.60 -157.80
CA PRO A 908 -23.86 29.91 -156.62
C PRO A 908 -24.72 30.57 -155.53
N SER A 909 -24.66 30.03 -154.31
CA SER A 909 -25.58 30.38 -153.20
C SER A 909 -24.91 31.14 -152.05
N ASN A 910 -23.59 31.30 -152.09
CA ASN A 910 -22.85 32.10 -151.14
C ASN A 910 -21.72 32.86 -151.84
N ILE A 911 -21.15 33.85 -151.14
CA ILE A 911 -20.13 34.74 -151.70
C ILE A 911 -18.95 33.96 -152.27
N HIS A 912 -18.49 32.90 -151.58
CA HIS A 912 -17.39 32.07 -152.08
C HIS A 912 -17.74 31.38 -153.41
N GLN A 913 -18.92 30.76 -153.49
CA GLN A 913 -19.41 30.12 -154.72
C GLN A 913 -19.65 31.15 -155.83
N MET A 914 -20.16 32.35 -155.51
CA MET A 914 -20.39 33.42 -156.48
C MET A 914 -19.08 33.91 -157.08
N LEU A 915 -18.04 34.08 -156.26
CA LEU A 915 -16.71 34.46 -156.72
C LEU A 915 -16.08 33.37 -157.61
N GLN A 916 -16.21 32.10 -157.24
CA GLN A 916 -15.79 30.97 -158.08
C GLN A 916 -16.53 30.96 -159.43
N TRP A 917 -17.83 31.22 -159.41
CA TRP A 917 -18.66 31.25 -160.62
C TRP A 917 -18.26 32.39 -161.58
N LEU A 918 -17.91 33.57 -161.05
CA LEU A 918 -17.41 34.69 -161.86
C LEU A 918 -16.08 34.36 -162.57
N LEU A 919 -15.16 33.68 -161.87
CA LEU A 919 -13.92 33.20 -162.50
C LEU A 919 -14.22 32.15 -163.57
N GLY A 920 -15.25 31.32 -163.37
CA GLY A 920 -15.69 30.36 -164.37
C GLY A 920 -16.17 30.96 -165.70
N LEU A 921 -16.69 32.20 -165.70
CA LEU A 921 -16.96 32.94 -166.94
C LEU A 921 -15.67 33.51 -167.54
N TYR A 922 -14.81 34.12 -166.71
CA TYR A 922 -13.59 34.79 -167.18
C TYR A 922 -12.64 33.83 -167.92
N TYR A 923 -12.47 32.63 -167.38
CA TYR A 923 -11.63 31.59 -167.99
C TYR A 923 -12.40 30.70 -168.99
N ASN A 924 -13.66 31.01 -169.31
CA ASN A 924 -14.43 30.25 -170.30
C ASN A 924 -13.99 30.56 -171.74
N PRO A 925 -13.86 29.56 -172.64
CA PRO A 925 -13.52 29.80 -174.05
C PRO A 925 -14.46 30.74 -174.81
N MET A 926 -15.73 30.86 -174.38
CA MET A 926 -16.70 31.76 -175.00
C MET A 926 -16.52 33.21 -174.59
N PHE A 927 -15.78 33.51 -173.51
CA PHE A 927 -15.69 34.86 -172.96
C PHE A 927 -15.30 35.89 -174.01
N ARG A 928 -14.17 35.70 -174.71
CA ARG A 928 -13.72 36.62 -175.78
C ARG A 928 -14.71 36.73 -176.93
N LYS A 929 -15.33 35.63 -177.35
CA LYS A 929 -16.31 35.63 -178.45
C LYS A 929 -17.55 36.45 -178.09
N VAL A 930 -18.02 36.30 -176.85
CA VAL A 930 -19.13 37.10 -176.30
C VAL A 930 -18.73 38.58 -176.25
N THR A 931 -17.52 38.91 -175.78
CA THR A 931 -17.06 40.32 -175.77
C THR A 931 -17.02 40.93 -177.17
N THR A 932 -16.53 40.19 -178.17
CA THR A 932 -16.50 40.66 -179.56
C THR A 932 -17.90 40.89 -180.13
N TYR A 933 -18.83 39.95 -179.92
CA TYR A 933 -20.22 40.10 -180.37
C TYR A 933 -20.90 41.33 -179.74
N PHE A 934 -20.65 41.58 -178.44
CA PHE A 934 -21.18 42.77 -177.77
C PHE A 934 -20.73 44.09 -178.41
N ASN A 935 -19.50 44.16 -178.95
CA ASN A 935 -19.00 45.36 -179.63
C ASN A 935 -19.71 45.61 -180.97
N GLU A 936 -20.18 44.57 -181.65
CA GLU A 936 -20.90 44.67 -182.94
C GLU A 936 -22.33 45.19 -182.81
N LEU A 937 -22.91 45.17 -181.59
CA LEU A 937 -24.27 45.65 -181.32
C LEU A 937 -24.42 47.18 -181.34
N PHE A 938 -23.32 47.94 -181.34
CA PHE A 938 -23.32 49.40 -181.29
C PHE A 938 -22.88 50.00 -182.63
N PRO A 939 -23.59 50.99 -183.22
CA PRO A 939 -23.23 51.56 -184.52
C PRO A 939 -21.84 52.21 -184.54
N LYS A 940 -21.13 52.10 -185.68
CA LYS A 940 -19.79 52.67 -185.85
C LYS A 940 -19.81 54.22 -185.93
N PRO A 941 -18.74 54.91 -185.50
CA PRO A 941 -18.62 56.37 -185.64
C PRO A 941 -18.56 56.84 -187.11
N LYS A 942 -19.17 58.00 -187.42
CA LYS A 942 -19.18 58.58 -188.78
C LYS A 942 -17.75 58.86 -189.31
N GLY A 943 -17.48 58.45 -190.55
CA GLY A 943 -16.18 58.61 -191.23
C GLY A 943 -15.16 57.49 -190.98
N ARG A 944 -15.56 56.41 -190.30
CA ARG A 944 -14.76 55.19 -190.07
C ARG A 944 -15.57 53.91 -190.25
N GLU A 945 -16.59 53.94 -191.09
CA GLU A 945 -17.50 52.81 -191.29
C GLU A 945 -16.80 51.55 -191.80
N GLU A 946 -15.68 51.71 -192.53
CA GLU A 946 -14.90 50.62 -193.12
C GLU A 946 -13.91 49.93 -192.16
N VAL A 947 -13.68 50.47 -190.96
CA VAL A 947 -12.78 49.84 -189.99
C VAL A 947 -13.49 48.66 -189.30
N PRO A 948 -12.94 47.44 -189.29
CA PRO A 948 -13.50 46.30 -188.55
C PRO A 948 -13.66 46.62 -187.05
N TYR A 949 -14.69 46.08 -186.39
CA TYR A 949 -14.89 46.34 -184.95
C TYR A 949 -13.72 45.90 -184.07
N SER A 950 -12.94 44.92 -184.52
CA SER A 950 -11.71 44.46 -183.86
C SER A 950 -10.65 45.54 -183.70
N ASP A 951 -10.69 46.59 -184.53
CA ASP A 951 -9.62 47.57 -184.65
C ASP A 951 -9.97 48.92 -184.01
N PHE A 952 -11.20 49.08 -183.52
CA PHE A 952 -11.50 50.17 -182.60
C PHE A 952 -10.76 49.88 -181.29
N LYS A 953 -9.75 50.71 -180.99
CA LYS A 953 -9.10 50.68 -179.68
C LYS A 953 -10.18 50.91 -178.63
N THR A 954 -10.57 49.84 -177.94
CA THR A 954 -11.16 49.95 -176.63
C THR A 954 -10.16 50.73 -175.78
N THR A 955 -10.42 52.02 -175.55
CA THR A 955 -9.88 52.71 -174.39
C THR A 955 -10.56 52.11 -173.18
N SER A 956 -10.13 50.89 -172.82
CA SER A 956 -10.23 50.42 -171.46
C SER A 956 -9.21 51.21 -170.66
N SER A 957 -9.62 52.41 -170.24
CA SER A 957 -9.15 52.98 -169.00
C SER A 957 -9.65 52.07 -167.90
N ASN A 958 -8.78 51.15 -167.48
CA ASN A 958 -8.56 50.72 -166.10
C ASN A 958 -7.40 49.73 -166.09
#